data_AF-A0A8H7AYW6-F1
#
_entry.id   AF-A0A8H7AYW6-F1
#
_cell.length_a   1.000
_cell.length_b   1.000
_cell.length_c   1.000
_cell.angle_alpha   90.00
_cell.angle_beta   90.00
_cell.angle_gamma   90.00
#
_symmetry.space_group_name_H-M   'P 1'
#
loop_
_entity.id
_entity.type
_entity.pdbx_description
1 polymer ?
#
loop_
_entity_poly.entity_id
_entity_poly.type
_entity_poly.pdbx_seq_one_letter_code
_entity_poly.pdbx_strand_id
1 'polypeptide(L)'
;MQPSQDDIKVMTPDGERNVVMVNGKEVVVSSATEKPNRSFWVAWMYIFDWYPSHYSPEEKRLVRKLDCVLLTLCCLCFYIKWLDQNALNTAYWSGMREELAIKGNEYSLFGTFYNIGYMIFEIPSMMIISRPKLARYYVPTMECAWSILTFTQSRLSSVPQIYGLRFLLGVLETPASTGSIYLLTSWYRADEVFKRAGVWYVSSNAGAMFSGYLQAAAHKNLDGIHGMSGWRWLFIIDGSISLPIGLAGFFLYPGLPTSPKVWWLTEDERKLAVARMQSQGTKQSGKIGKRMLKRVFTHWHFYVAVLTYVFFQCTSYVGGQMQAWLKKEADLNGTYTIEEINLIPTGVQGLAIVCGILITSLVMIYPMWIVFSVVTAILLFANVCLRVWYIPLGLHFTCYYLLGLTSCVTPILFPWVNMIMKDDNEARSFTTGAMMTIGWAFFSFYPITVFPILEAPQWTKGYTVNIVFIICYWILFMVGQYLWRREEKTKKFDINRQEDEDVLNKPEAVHIEVADDKTMKEGAGFSETAAQLEGFARPLWAVAILFQLKQQGNQSTSDPLEGALEPWVTGIRAGTDPQSPEYWGDLSDFDQRMVEMESIAFALLANPTVFSFDSEPTTQANLISWLRQINEHKMPETNWLWFRVLVNIALVKTLNVPLLEVQAHIDKSLEKLDTFDIGEGWSSDGLWCEQRKQADYYSGSFAIQFAQLLYIRFAPEYDPARTFKYIEQAREFGKEYWRYFDPQGAAIPFGRSLTYRFAFAAFWAAVVFAGVELPAPIEEMGSVKGLLLRHLRWWAKQPHIFNTDGTPNIGFAYPNMYLAEDYNSPQSVYWCLKSFLVLGLNDTDAFWQAEELGHPRIREEIMRLDNEVGDVKVLWPPRQILCNTQEHTFLLSSEQSTTKRFKAREAKYGKLAYSSAFGFSVPCGPSLEQVAPDSTLLVSLGLEEDDWKVRWSPYDVETGEVYMKECGETVPIMMSRWKPWIRLDVVIETLLMPPMRRWPGWSVRVHHVKCTTHLSMRERLQIVEGGFAASAQAADSVSIFEEPCAPLPTRAEHIEKTFGWWSNRDSAFILSESGASGIVNLTDPSLRDASANVLVSSRATVIRADPNTNLIAQRTLIPIVQHEVSAEGEHFQSDFVTGVFAIDAAANINWGTKSMRSESGIAHYAYKDETPKYFEAIKKEKDQIE
;
A
#
# COMPACT_ATOMS: atom_id res chain seq x y z
N MET A 1 -17.47 7.64 35.24
CA MET A 1 -17.58 6.84 34.00
C MET A 1 -16.92 7.64 32.90
N GLN A 2 -15.89 7.09 32.25
CA GLN A 2 -15.33 7.69 31.03
C GLN A 2 -16.33 7.43 29.90
N PRO A 3 -16.66 8.42 29.04
CA PRO A 3 -17.29 8.09 27.78
C PRO A 3 -16.31 7.20 27.00
N SER A 4 -16.83 6.11 26.46
CA SER A 4 -16.08 5.23 25.57
C SER A 4 -15.71 6.02 24.30
N GLN A 5 -14.65 5.62 23.60
CA GLN A 5 -14.29 6.26 22.31
C GLN A 5 -15.41 6.15 21.26
N ASP A 6 -16.44 5.34 21.51
CA ASP A 6 -17.63 5.17 20.66
C ASP A 6 -18.67 6.30 20.84
N ASP A 7 -18.53 7.15 21.87
CA ASP A 7 -19.51 8.21 22.20
C ASP A 7 -19.27 9.55 21.47
N ILE A 8 -18.27 9.61 20.57
CA ILE A 8 -18.00 10.79 19.72
C ILE A 8 -18.05 10.35 18.26
N LYS A 9 -19.25 9.99 17.80
CA LYS A 9 -19.53 9.82 16.37
C LYS A 9 -19.57 11.20 15.71
N VAL A 10 -18.63 11.43 14.80
CA VAL A 10 -18.75 12.46 13.76
C VAL A 10 -19.85 11.98 12.82
N MET A 11 -21.01 12.64 12.85
CA MET A 11 -22.10 12.40 11.90
C MET A 11 -21.84 13.27 10.67
N THR A 12 -21.88 12.66 9.50
CA THR A 12 -21.89 13.37 8.21
C THR A 12 -23.26 13.19 7.57
N PRO A 13 -24.14 14.20 7.61
CA PRO A 13 -25.14 14.38 6.58
C PRO A 13 -24.43 15.03 5.38
N ASP A 14 -24.41 14.34 4.24
CA ASP A 14 -23.84 14.77 2.97
C ASP A 14 -22.30 14.76 2.91
N GLY A 15 -21.77 13.91 2.01
CA GLY A 15 -20.37 13.49 1.92
C GLY A 15 -19.30 14.53 1.55
N GLU A 16 -19.37 15.77 2.03
CA GLU A 16 -18.30 16.77 1.83
C GLU A 16 -17.90 17.59 3.06
N ARG A 17 -18.50 17.37 4.25
CA ARG A 17 -18.25 18.24 5.42
C ARG A 17 -18.09 17.45 6.72
N ASN A 18 -16.95 17.62 7.38
CA ASN A 18 -16.74 17.14 8.75
C ASN A 18 -17.59 18.01 9.70
N VAL A 19 -18.79 17.59 10.09
CA VAL A 19 -19.70 18.38 10.94
C VAL A 19 -19.65 17.91 12.40
N VAL A 20 -19.63 18.84 13.35
CA VAL A 20 -19.68 18.58 14.79
C VAL A 20 -20.79 19.41 15.43
N MET A 21 -21.59 18.80 16.29
CA MET A 21 -22.62 19.51 17.07
C MET A 21 -21.99 20.31 18.20
N VAL A 22 -22.15 21.64 18.18
CA VAL A 22 -21.70 22.57 19.22
C VAL A 22 -22.92 23.40 19.68
N ASN A 23 -23.30 23.30 20.96
CA ASN A 23 -24.51 23.94 21.52
C ASN A 23 -25.81 23.64 20.72
N GLY A 24 -25.94 22.43 20.18
CA GLY A 24 -27.12 22.04 19.38
C GLY A 24 -27.15 22.61 17.95
N LYS A 25 -26.06 23.24 17.47
CA LYS A 25 -25.90 23.69 16.09
C LYS A 25 -24.83 22.87 15.36
N GLU A 26 -25.08 22.57 14.09
CA GLU A 26 -24.11 21.93 13.20
C GLU A 26 -22.99 22.91 12.84
N VAL A 27 -21.74 22.54 13.20
CA VAL A 27 -20.53 23.32 12.86
C VAL A 27 -19.69 22.51 11.88
N VAL A 28 -19.53 23.04 10.67
CA VAL A 28 -18.65 22.48 9.63
C VAL A 28 -17.19 22.78 9.98
N VAL A 29 -16.36 21.75 10.09
CA VAL A 29 -14.90 21.85 10.28
C VAL A 29 -14.24 22.28 8.96
N SER A 30 -13.44 23.34 9.01
CA SER A 30 -12.89 24.07 7.85
C SER A 30 -11.87 23.31 6.95
N SER A 31 -11.78 21.97 7.03
CA SER A 31 -10.92 21.18 6.14
C SER A 31 -11.38 21.17 4.67
N ALA A 32 -12.60 21.65 4.39
CA ALA A 32 -13.30 21.55 3.11
C ALA A 32 -13.28 22.82 2.22
N THR A 33 -12.55 23.88 2.59
CA THR A 33 -12.49 25.12 1.78
C THR A 33 -11.16 25.24 1.04
N GLU A 34 -11.22 25.30 -0.31
CA GLU A 34 -10.07 25.50 -1.21
C GLU A 34 -9.21 26.73 -0.83
N LYS A 35 -7.89 26.59 -0.98
CA LYS A 35 -6.95 27.71 -0.75
C LYS A 35 -7.09 28.73 -1.87
N PRO A 36 -7.40 30.01 -1.59
CA PRO A 36 -7.65 31.00 -2.63
C PRO A 36 -6.37 31.32 -3.42
N ASN A 37 -6.52 31.50 -4.73
CA ASN A 37 -5.48 32.02 -5.61
C ASN A 37 -5.21 33.50 -5.26
N ARG A 38 -3.98 33.86 -4.88
CA ARG A 38 -3.68 35.19 -4.32
C ARG A 38 -2.84 36.06 -5.23
N SER A 39 -3.37 37.26 -5.49
CA SER A 39 -2.62 38.42 -5.98
C SER A 39 -1.49 38.80 -5.01
N PHE A 40 -0.39 39.36 -5.53
CA PHE A 40 0.79 39.81 -4.77
C PHE A 40 0.44 40.65 -3.52
N TRP A 41 -0.51 41.58 -3.64
CA TRP A 41 -0.95 42.43 -2.53
C TRP A 41 -1.78 41.68 -1.47
N VAL A 42 -2.63 40.75 -1.89
CA VAL A 42 -3.46 39.92 -0.99
C VAL A 42 -2.61 38.88 -0.25
N ALA A 43 -1.54 38.37 -0.88
CA ALA A 43 -0.55 37.51 -0.24
C ALA A 43 0.25 38.25 0.86
N TRP A 44 0.57 39.54 0.63
CA TRP A 44 1.23 40.38 1.64
C TRP A 44 0.31 40.69 2.84
N MET A 45 -0.99 40.95 2.59
CA MET A 45 -1.97 41.13 3.68
C MET A 45 -2.19 39.88 4.54
N TYR A 46 -1.94 38.68 4.01
CA TYR A 46 -2.09 37.42 4.75
C TYR A 46 -1.08 37.23 5.89
N ILE A 47 0.04 37.98 5.86
CA ILE A 47 0.96 38.04 7.01
C ILE A 47 0.22 38.51 8.26
N PHE A 48 -0.74 39.42 8.09
CA PHE A 48 -1.53 40.02 9.17
C PHE A 48 -2.83 39.25 9.48
N ASP A 49 -3.16 38.20 8.71
CA ASP A 49 -4.33 37.35 8.93
C ASP A 49 -4.02 36.26 9.98
N TRP A 50 -4.09 36.62 11.27
CA TRP A 50 -3.78 35.72 12.40
C TRP A 50 -4.85 34.66 12.65
N TYR A 51 -6.12 34.98 12.35
CA TYR A 51 -7.27 34.09 12.47
C TYR A 51 -7.95 33.97 11.10
N PRO A 52 -7.66 32.90 10.33
CA PRO A 52 -8.05 32.84 8.93
C PRO A 52 -9.52 33.14 8.68
N SER A 53 -9.78 34.03 7.72
CA SER A 53 -11.13 34.55 7.45
C SER A 53 -12.15 33.47 7.08
N HIS A 54 -11.70 32.34 6.53
CA HIS A 54 -12.54 31.21 6.09
C HIS A 54 -13.01 30.29 7.24
N TYR A 55 -12.50 30.44 8.47
CA TYR A 55 -12.95 29.64 9.61
C TYR A 55 -14.33 30.04 10.12
N SER A 56 -15.11 29.06 10.57
CA SER A 56 -16.38 29.29 11.26
C SER A 56 -16.20 30.17 12.52
N PRO A 57 -17.23 30.94 12.94
CA PRO A 57 -17.18 31.74 14.16
C PRO A 57 -16.78 30.92 15.41
N GLU A 58 -17.23 29.68 15.49
CA GLU A 58 -16.96 28.73 16.57
C GLU A 58 -15.49 28.26 16.56
N GLU A 59 -14.94 27.93 15.38
CA GLU A 59 -13.52 27.59 15.25
C GLU A 59 -12.62 28.79 15.56
N LYS A 60 -12.97 29.99 15.09
CA LYS A 60 -12.22 31.23 15.44
C LYS A 60 -12.24 31.49 16.95
N ARG A 61 -13.36 31.24 17.63
CA ARG A 61 -13.47 31.40 19.08
C ARG A 61 -12.61 30.37 19.82
N LEU A 62 -12.62 29.10 19.39
CA LEU A 62 -11.77 28.05 19.95
C LEU A 62 -10.28 28.38 19.80
N VAL A 63 -9.84 28.72 18.58
CA VAL A 63 -8.44 29.06 18.30
C VAL A 63 -7.99 30.31 19.07
N ARG A 64 -8.84 31.34 19.18
CA ARG A 64 -8.54 32.51 20.03
C ARG A 64 -8.34 32.13 21.50
N LYS A 65 -9.19 31.27 22.05
CA LYS A 65 -9.04 30.79 23.43
C LYS A 65 -7.73 30.02 23.62
N LEU A 66 -7.40 29.14 22.67
CA LEU A 66 -6.13 28.42 22.66
C LEU A 66 -4.95 29.40 22.59
N ASP A 67 -5.01 30.42 21.73
CA ASP A 67 -3.95 31.42 21.60
C ASP A 67 -3.77 32.27 22.87
N CYS A 68 -4.87 32.69 23.51
CA CYS A 68 -4.81 33.49 24.74
C CYS A 68 -4.32 32.71 25.96
N VAL A 69 -4.47 31.38 25.98
CA VAL A 69 -4.14 30.56 27.15
C VAL A 69 -2.97 29.63 26.86
N LEU A 70 -3.13 28.68 25.94
CA LEU A 70 -2.11 27.66 25.66
C LEU A 70 -0.87 28.28 25.02
N LEU A 71 -1.00 29.06 23.95
CA LEU A 71 0.16 29.68 23.28
C LEU A 71 0.85 30.66 24.22
N THR A 72 0.12 31.53 24.91
CA THR A 72 0.69 32.46 25.89
C THR A 72 1.47 31.73 26.99
N LEU A 73 0.95 30.64 27.56
CA LEU A 73 1.67 29.87 28.58
C LEU A 73 2.91 29.17 28.02
N CYS A 74 2.83 28.58 26.83
CA CYS A 74 4.00 27.99 26.18
C CYS A 74 5.08 29.05 25.88
N CYS A 75 4.68 30.26 25.47
CA CYS A 75 5.59 31.40 25.28
C CYS A 75 6.19 31.88 26.60
N LEU A 76 5.41 31.97 27.67
CA LEU A 76 5.92 32.37 28.99
C LEU A 76 6.89 31.33 29.55
N CYS A 77 6.57 30.05 29.44
CA CYS A 77 7.45 28.95 29.87
C CYS A 77 8.79 28.99 29.12
N PHE A 78 8.77 29.22 27.80
CA PHE A 78 9.98 29.31 27.00
C PHE A 78 10.73 30.64 27.20
N TYR A 79 10.02 31.74 27.43
CA TYR A 79 10.60 33.02 27.82
C TYR A 79 11.38 32.89 29.13
N ILE A 80 10.76 32.32 30.17
CA ILE A 80 11.41 32.08 31.47
C ILE A 80 12.63 31.20 31.28
N LYS A 81 12.52 30.14 30.47
CA LYS A 81 13.66 29.26 30.20
C LYS A 81 14.87 30.03 29.75
N TRP A 82 14.68 30.90 28.78
CA TRP A 82 15.77 31.66 28.21
C TRP A 82 16.17 32.87 29.06
N LEU A 83 15.27 33.38 29.91
CA LEU A 83 15.60 34.34 30.95
C LEU A 83 16.62 33.73 31.93
N ASP A 84 16.28 32.59 32.52
CA ASP A 84 17.10 31.87 33.51
C ASP A 84 18.43 31.35 32.91
N GLN A 85 18.39 30.87 31.66
CA GLN A 85 19.61 30.42 30.98
C GLN A 85 20.56 31.58 30.65
N ASN A 86 20.04 32.70 30.15
CA ASN A 86 20.88 33.86 29.85
C ASN A 86 21.33 34.62 31.09
N ALA A 87 20.61 34.49 32.21
CA ALA A 87 21.01 35.09 33.48
C ALA A 87 22.41 34.64 33.90
N LEU A 88 22.79 33.38 33.63
CA LEU A 88 24.16 32.93 33.88
C LEU A 88 25.19 33.63 32.99
N ASN A 89 24.86 33.81 31.71
CA ASN A 89 25.76 34.43 30.73
C ASN A 89 26.02 35.91 31.09
N THR A 90 24.96 36.65 31.41
CA THR A 90 25.05 38.05 31.83
C THR A 90 25.67 38.20 33.22
N ALA A 91 25.38 37.29 34.17
CA ALA A 91 26.02 37.24 35.48
C ALA A 91 27.53 36.97 35.40
N TYR A 92 27.95 36.08 34.52
CA TYR A 92 29.37 35.74 34.32
C TYR A 92 30.22 36.98 34.01
N TRP A 93 29.71 37.86 33.13
CA TRP A 93 30.40 39.11 32.74
C TRP A 93 30.21 40.27 33.72
N SER A 94 29.31 40.13 34.69
CA SER A 94 28.91 41.19 35.64
C SER A 94 29.38 40.90 37.07
N GLY A 95 30.51 40.21 37.25
CA GLY A 95 31.18 40.03 38.55
C GLY A 95 31.24 38.60 39.10
N MET A 96 30.46 37.66 38.52
CA MET A 96 30.46 36.26 38.99
C MET A 96 31.80 35.55 38.75
N ARG A 97 32.50 35.87 37.65
CA ARG A 97 33.81 35.30 37.31
C ARG A 97 34.86 35.63 38.37
N GLU A 98 34.90 36.90 38.78
CA GLU A 98 35.86 37.44 39.74
C GLU A 98 35.57 36.92 41.16
N GLU A 99 34.30 36.88 41.57
CA GLU A 99 33.88 36.45 42.91
C GLU A 99 34.09 34.95 43.16
N LEU A 100 33.86 34.10 42.16
CA LEU A 100 33.98 32.64 42.25
C LEU A 100 35.32 32.09 41.74
N ALA A 101 36.23 32.98 41.32
CA ALA A 101 37.55 32.67 40.78
C ALA A 101 37.53 31.58 39.67
N ILE A 102 36.59 31.71 38.72
CA ILE A 102 36.40 30.76 37.62
C ILE A 102 37.59 30.83 36.65
N LYS A 103 38.24 29.70 36.36
CA LYS A 103 39.48 29.61 35.56
C LYS A 103 39.31 28.80 34.27
N GLY A 104 40.00 29.21 33.21
CA GLY A 104 40.13 28.44 31.98
C GLY A 104 38.77 28.12 31.31
N ASN A 105 38.56 26.84 30.97
CA ASN A 105 37.35 26.34 30.29
C ASN A 105 36.19 25.98 31.25
N GLU A 106 36.29 26.29 32.55
CA GLU A 106 35.27 25.93 33.55
C GLU A 106 33.88 26.51 33.23
N TYR A 107 33.82 27.71 32.64
CA TYR A 107 32.57 28.34 32.21
C TYR A 107 31.87 27.55 31.10
N SER A 108 32.62 27.09 30.10
CA SER A 108 32.05 26.29 29.00
C SER A 108 31.48 24.95 29.49
N LEU A 109 32.04 24.39 30.57
CA LEU A 109 31.53 23.17 31.20
C LEU A 109 30.17 23.36 31.89
N PHE A 110 29.78 24.58 32.30
CA PHE A 110 28.45 24.84 32.87
C PHE A 110 27.33 24.48 31.90
N GLY A 111 27.48 24.87 30.63
CA GLY A 111 26.54 24.51 29.56
C GLY A 111 26.56 23.00 29.27
N THR A 112 27.73 22.37 29.29
CA THR A 112 27.86 20.92 29.06
C THR A 112 27.13 20.09 30.12
N PHE A 113 27.29 20.38 31.41
CA PHE A 113 26.59 19.66 32.48
C PHE A 113 25.07 19.84 32.41
N TYR A 114 24.61 21.04 32.05
CA TYR A 114 23.20 21.30 31.76
C TYR A 114 22.69 20.43 30.60
N ASN A 115 23.41 20.40 29.48
CA ASN A 115 23.03 19.61 28.32
C ASN A 115 23.00 18.10 28.63
N ILE A 116 23.93 17.59 29.46
CA ILE A 116 23.91 16.17 29.89
C ILE A 116 22.62 15.84 30.62
N GLY A 117 22.21 16.67 31.58
CA GLY A 117 20.93 16.49 32.29
C GLY A 117 19.74 16.54 31.34
N TYR A 118 19.76 17.49 30.41
CA TYR A 118 18.72 17.65 29.39
C TYR A 118 18.59 16.42 28.49
N MET A 119 19.71 15.91 27.94
CA MET A 119 19.72 14.75 27.03
C MET A 119 19.22 13.46 27.70
N ILE A 120 19.62 13.20 28.94
CA ILE A 120 19.20 11.99 29.67
C ILE A 120 17.69 12.01 29.90
N PHE A 121 17.13 13.19 30.22
CA PHE A 121 15.73 13.32 30.61
C PHE A 121 14.78 13.61 29.44
N GLU A 122 15.29 13.87 28.23
CA GLU A 122 14.50 14.20 27.03
C GLU A 122 13.51 13.07 26.67
N ILE A 123 14.00 11.85 26.55
CA ILE A 123 13.17 10.68 26.21
C ILE A 123 12.18 10.34 27.35
N PRO A 124 12.61 10.21 28.63
CA PRO A 124 11.68 9.98 29.75
C PRO A 124 10.59 11.05 29.86
N SER A 125 10.96 12.32 29.70
CA SER A 125 10.04 13.46 29.77
C SER A 125 8.96 13.36 28.69
N MET A 126 9.33 13.06 27.44
CA MET A 126 8.40 12.81 26.33
C MET A 126 7.44 11.64 26.59
N MET A 127 7.95 10.54 27.17
CA MET A 127 7.11 9.38 27.51
C MET A 127 6.09 9.69 28.62
N ILE A 128 6.38 10.63 29.52
CA ILE A 128 5.44 11.03 30.57
C ILE A 128 4.39 12.00 30.01
N ILE A 129 4.79 12.96 29.18
CA ILE A 129 3.88 13.95 28.57
C ILE A 129 2.88 13.31 27.61
N SER A 130 3.26 12.24 26.92
CA SER A 130 2.34 11.49 26.05
C SER A 130 1.19 10.80 26.78
N ARG A 131 1.19 10.75 28.12
CA ARG A 131 0.12 10.14 28.93
C ARG A 131 -0.96 11.18 29.29
N PRO A 132 -2.22 11.04 28.82
CA PRO A 132 -3.27 12.06 29.01
C PRO A 132 -3.58 12.42 30.46
N LYS A 133 -3.40 11.49 31.40
CA LYS A 133 -3.65 11.75 32.84
C LYS A 133 -2.54 12.59 33.50
N LEU A 134 -1.32 12.55 32.96
CA LEU A 134 -0.14 13.16 33.56
C LEU A 134 0.31 14.43 32.83
N ALA A 135 0.01 14.53 31.52
CA ALA A 135 0.40 15.65 30.65
C ALA A 135 0.09 17.03 31.24
N ARG A 136 -1.09 17.16 31.87
CA ARG A 136 -1.55 18.42 32.48
C ARG A 136 -0.67 18.88 33.65
N TYR A 137 -0.18 17.96 34.47
CA TYR A 137 0.50 18.29 35.73
C TYR A 137 2.01 18.31 35.58
N TYR A 138 2.55 17.61 34.60
CA TYR A 138 3.98 17.37 34.48
C TYR A 138 4.79 18.64 34.16
N VAL A 139 4.41 19.41 33.12
CA VAL A 139 5.13 20.63 32.73
C VAL A 139 5.10 21.68 33.87
N PRO A 140 3.95 22.00 34.49
CA PRO A 140 3.92 22.94 35.62
C PRO A 140 4.70 22.47 36.86
N THR A 141 4.75 21.15 37.12
CA THR A 141 5.52 20.60 38.25
C THR A 141 7.02 20.82 38.06
N MET A 142 7.51 20.54 36.86
CA MET A 142 8.91 20.76 36.51
C MET A 142 9.24 22.26 36.49
N GLU A 143 8.29 23.08 36.03
CA GLU A 143 8.38 24.54 36.05
C GLU A 143 8.32 25.15 37.46
N CYS A 144 7.75 24.47 38.46
CA CYS A 144 7.90 24.94 39.84
C CYS A 144 9.24 24.48 40.43
N ALA A 145 9.66 23.25 40.11
CA ALA A 145 10.86 22.65 40.66
C ALA A 145 12.14 23.39 40.23
N TRP A 146 12.29 23.75 38.94
CA TRP A 146 13.44 24.52 38.49
C TRP A 146 13.46 25.96 39.02
N SER A 147 12.32 26.64 39.19
CA SER A 147 12.27 28.01 39.72
C SER A 147 12.72 28.03 41.17
N ILE A 148 12.38 26.99 41.94
CA ILE A 148 12.91 26.80 43.29
C ILE A 148 14.44 26.64 43.24
N LEU A 149 14.98 25.87 42.29
CA LEU A 149 16.42 25.75 42.09
C LEU A 149 17.07 27.06 41.61
N THR A 150 16.38 27.89 40.82
CA THR A 150 16.87 29.20 40.38
C THR A 150 17.15 30.11 41.58
N PHE A 151 16.30 30.12 42.60
CA PHE A 151 16.59 30.84 43.85
C PHE A 151 17.88 30.37 44.53
N THR A 152 18.15 29.06 44.50
CA THR A 152 19.38 28.51 45.11
C THR A 152 20.65 28.93 44.37
N GLN A 153 20.56 29.37 43.10
CA GLN A 153 21.72 29.90 42.34
C GLN A 153 22.32 31.15 42.98
N SER A 154 21.49 31.98 43.62
CA SER A 154 21.94 33.20 44.32
C SER A 154 22.91 32.93 45.48
N ARG A 155 23.00 31.69 45.97
CA ARG A 155 23.83 31.27 47.13
C ARG A 155 24.99 30.35 46.76
N LEU A 156 25.32 30.23 45.48
CA LEU A 156 26.46 29.42 45.04
C LEU A 156 27.79 30.01 45.52
N SER A 157 28.70 29.13 45.94
CA SER A 157 30.00 29.48 46.53
C SER A 157 31.17 28.70 45.93
N SER A 158 30.92 27.69 45.10
CA SER A 158 31.96 26.88 44.46
C SER A 158 31.56 26.39 43.07
N VAL A 159 32.58 26.15 42.23
CA VAL A 159 32.42 25.66 40.85
C VAL A 159 31.74 24.28 40.78
N PRO A 160 32.05 23.27 41.63
CA PRO A 160 31.38 21.98 41.59
C PRO A 160 29.89 22.03 41.95
N GLN A 161 29.49 22.95 42.86
CA GLN A 161 28.07 23.16 43.18
C GLN A 161 27.30 23.68 41.96
N ILE A 162 27.93 24.53 41.13
CA ILE A 162 27.34 25.01 39.87
C ILE A 162 27.14 23.85 38.89
N TYR A 163 28.10 22.93 38.75
CA TYR A 163 27.94 21.76 37.86
C TYR A 163 26.76 20.87 38.26
N GLY A 164 26.65 20.54 39.55
CA GLY A 164 25.54 19.72 40.05
C GLY A 164 24.18 20.40 39.86
N LEU A 165 24.10 21.71 40.12
CA LEU A 165 22.88 22.47 39.92
C LEU A 165 22.52 22.62 38.44
N ARG A 166 23.50 22.82 37.56
CA ARG A 166 23.31 22.87 36.10
C ARG A 166 22.75 21.56 35.58
N PHE A 167 23.25 20.43 36.06
CA PHE A 167 22.69 19.11 35.72
C PHE A 167 21.22 18.98 36.14
N LEU A 168 20.87 19.37 37.37
CA LEU A 168 19.49 19.31 37.87
C LEU A 168 18.56 20.26 37.09
N LEU A 169 19.02 21.48 36.78
CA LEU A 169 18.29 22.40 35.93
C LEU A 169 18.08 21.80 34.54
N GLY A 170 19.10 21.16 33.95
CA GLY A 170 18.97 20.43 32.68
C GLY A 170 17.85 19.39 32.71
N VAL A 171 17.78 18.59 33.79
CA VAL A 171 16.73 17.58 34.00
C VAL A 171 15.33 18.21 34.06
N LEU A 172 15.16 19.29 34.84
CA LEU A 172 13.86 19.91 35.08
C LEU A 172 13.40 20.81 33.92
N GLU A 173 14.31 21.42 33.18
CA GLU A 173 14.03 22.33 32.05
C GLU A 173 13.74 21.63 30.73
N THR A 174 13.97 20.32 30.69
CA THR A 174 13.74 19.48 29.53
C THR A 174 12.32 19.62 28.94
N PRO A 175 11.24 19.43 29.73
CA PRO A 175 9.86 19.53 29.24
C PRO A 175 9.45 20.91 28.73
N ALA A 176 10.14 21.98 29.13
CA ALA A 176 9.75 23.34 28.75
C ALA A 176 9.83 23.55 27.23
N SER A 177 10.85 23.02 26.56
CA SER A 177 10.98 23.09 25.09
C SER A 177 10.20 21.98 24.38
N THR A 178 10.46 20.73 24.76
CA THR A 178 9.92 19.55 24.07
C THR A 178 8.44 19.35 24.33
N GLY A 179 8.01 19.56 25.58
CA GLY A 179 6.60 19.51 25.97
C GLY A 179 5.76 20.61 25.34
N SER A 180 6.25 21.85 25.33
CA SER A 180 5.54 22.97 24.70
C SER A 180 5.30 22.74 23.20
N ILE A 181 6.32 22.31 22.45
CA ILE A 181 6.18 21.96 21.03
C ILE A 181 5.19 20.80 20.81
N TYR A 182 5.28 19.76 21.64
CA TYR A 182 4.40 18.60 21.54
C TYR A 182 2.93 18.96 21.78
N LEU A 183 2.68 19.88 22.72
CA LEU A 183 1.34 20.34 23.01
C LEU A 183 0.81 21.29 21.94
N LEU A 184 1.63 22.20 21.43
CA LEU A 184 1.23 23.05 20.29
C LEU A 184 0.84 22.18 19.08
N THR A 185 1.63 21.15 18.77
CA THR A 185 1.33 20.22 17.66
C THR A 185 0.13 19.31 17.92
N SER A 186 -0.30 19.16 19.17
CA SER A 186 -1.47 18.36 19.55
C SER A 186 -2.79 19.13 19.49
N TRP A 187 -2.77 20.47 19.58
CA TRP A 187 -3.96 21.32 19.62
C TRP A 187 -4.18 22.17 18.35
N TYR A 188 -3.10 22.48 17.62
CA TYR A 188 -3.14 23.31 16.42
C TYR A 188 -2.94 22.48 15.16
N ARG A 189 -3.60 22.89 14.07
CA ARG A 189 -3.48 22.26 12.75
C ARG A 189 -2.14 22.60 12.09
N ALA A 190 -1.71 21.76 11.14
CA ALA A 190 -0.41 21.94 10.47
C ALA A 190 -0.19 23.33 9.84
N ASP A 191 -1.24 23.99 9.33
CA ASP A 191 -1.22 25.36 8.77
C ASP A 191 -1.18 26.46 9.85
N GLU A 192 -1.75 26.20 11.02
CA GLU A 192 -1.79 27.12 12.16
C GLU A 192 -0.49 27.12 12.97
N VAL A 193 0.19 25.96 13.04
CA VAL A 193 1.39 25.74 13.85
C VAL A 193 2.56 26.59 13.39
N PHE A 194 2.73 26.85 12.08
CA PHE A 194 3.89 27.61 11.57
C PHE A 194 3.99 29.02 12.18
N LYS A 195 2.91 29.80 12.14
CA LYS A 195 2.88 31.18 12.70
C LYS A 195 3.09 31.17 14.21
N ARG A 196 2.47 30.22 14.90
CA ARG A 196 2.46 30.11 16.37
C ARG A 196 3.78 29.58 16.93
N ALA A 197 4.39 28.62 16.26
CA ALA A 197 5.73 28.15 16.57
C ALA A 197 6.78 29.26 16.38
N GLY A 198 6.60 30.13 15.38
CA GLY A 198 7.41 31.34 15.20
C GLY A 198 7.32 32.29 16.41
N VAL A 199 6.11 32.63 16.86
CA VAL A 199 5.91 33.48 18.05
C VAL A 199 6.45 32.82 19.33
N TRP A 200 6.23 31.51 19.47
CA TRP A 200 6.81 30.73 20.55
C TRP A 200 8.34 30.81 20.55
N TYR A 201 8.99 30.68 19.40
CA TYR A 201 10.44 30.77 19.31
C TYR A 201 10.96 32.20 19.57
N VAL A 202 10.23 33.23 19.13
CA VAL A 202 10.59 34.64 19.39
C VAL A 202 10.61 34.96 20.89
N SER A 203 9.80 34.27 21.69
CA SER A 203 9.78 34.46 23.15
C SER A 203 11.12 34.14 23.83
N SER A 204 11.96 33.26 23.26
CA SER A 204 13.31 33.00 23.80
C SER A 204 14.24 34.20 23.67
N ASN A 205 14.22 34.85 22.50
CA ASN A 205 15.03 36.02 22.20
C ASN A 205 14.59 37.20 23.09
N ALA A 206 13.28 37.31 23.35
CA ALA A 206 12.75 38.26 24.33
C ALA A 206 13.27 37.95 25.75
N GLY A 207 13.24 36.69 26.20
CA GLY A 207 13.80 36.29 27.50
C GLY A 207 15.28 36.63 27.63
N ALA A 208 16.07 36.30 26.60
CA ALA A 208 17.49 36.64 26.53
C ALA A 208 17.75 38.15 26.61
N MET A 209 16.95 38.94 25.89
CA MET A 209 17.05 40.39 25.88
C MET A 209 16.70 41.01 27.24
N PHE A 210 15.60 40.55 27.87
CA PHE A 210 15.18 41.03 29.19
C PHE A 210 16.18 40.67 30.29
N SER A 211 16.84 39.52 30.20
CA SER A 211 17.93 39.13 31.12
C SER A 211 19.06 40.16 31.14
N GLY A 212 19.48 40.66 29.97
CA GLY A 212 20.50 41.72 29.87
C GLY A 212 20.07 43.04 30.52
N TYR A 213 18.80 43.44 30.33
CA TYR A 213 18.24 44.64 30.96
C TYR A 213 18.11 44.49 32.48
N LEU A 214 17.64 43.34 32.97
CA LEU A 214 17.53 43.05 34.38
C LEU A 214 18.90 43.02 35.04
N GLN A 215 19.92 42.42 34.42
CA GLN A 215 21.28 42.41 34.94
C GLN A 215 21.87 43.82 35.03
N ALA A 216 21.70 44.65 33.99
CA ALA A 216 22.17 46.04 34.02
C ALA A 216 21.49 46.85 35.13
N ALA A 217 20.17 46.69 35.29
CA ALA A 217 19.40 47.37 36.34
C ALA A 217 19.75 46.86 37.75
N ALA A 218 19.97 45.56 37.92
CA ALA A 218 20.37 44.94 39.18
C ALA A 218 21.79 45.37 39.58
N HIS A 219 22.74 45.40 38.62
CA HIS A 219 24.08 45.89 38.86
C HIS A 219 24.09 47.38 39.24
N LYS A 220 23.26 48.21 38.60
CA LYS A 220 23.20 49.65 38.88
C LYS A 220 22.58 49.99 40.23
N ASN A 221 21.50 49.30 40.61
CA ASN A 221 20.65 49.71 41.73
C ASN A 221 20.72 48.79 42.95
N LEU A 222 21.20 47.54 42.80
CA LEU A 222 21.16 46.51 43.84
C LEU A 222 22.54 45.94 44.20
N ASP A 223 23.60 46.32 43.48
CA ASP A 223 24.95 45.86 43.79
C ASP A 223 25.41 46.37 45.16
N GLY A 224 25.88 45.46 46.02
CA GLY A 224 26.30 45.74 47.39
C GLY A 224 25.16 45.86 48.41
N ILE A 225 23.90 45.89 47.99
CA ILE A 225 22.75 45.92 48.90
C ILE A 225 22.61 44.57 49.63
N HIS A 226 22.48 44.63 50.95
CA HIS A 226 22.51 43.46 51.86
C HIS A 226 23.79 42.60 51.75
N GLY A 227 24.90 43.17 51.26
CA GLY A 227 26.17 42.46 51.11
C GLY A 227 26.19 41.42 49.98
N MET A 228 25.20 41.48 49.07
CA MET A 228 25.13 40.61 47.90
C MET A 228 25.53 41.37 46.63
N SER A 229 26.31 40.72 45.77
CA SER A 229 26.67 41.23 44.45
C SER A 229 25.47 41.26 43.50
N GLY A 230 25.47 42.20 42.55
CA GLY A 230 24.34 42.45 41.65
C GLY A 230 23.88 41.22 40.85
N TRP A 231 24.79 40.30 40.52
CA TRP A 231 24.44 39.05 39.84
C TRP A 231 23.66 38.05 40.73
N ARG A 232 23.86 38.07 42.06
CA ARG A 232 23.09 37.22 42.99
C ARG A 232 21.64 37.67 43.09
N TRP A 233 21.39 38.98 43.00
CA TRP A 233 20.05 39.56 42.96
C TRP A 233 19.28 39.18 41.69
N LEU A 234 19.97 39.05 40.55
CA LEU A 234 19.35 38.62 39.30
C LEU A 234 18.62 37.28 39.46
N PHE A 235 19.28 36.26 40.02
CA PHE A 235 18.67 34.94 40.23
C PHE A 235 17.46 34.95 41.17
N ILE A 236 17.41 35.88 42.14
CA ILE A 236 16.26 36.05 43.03
C ILE A 236 15.08 36.67 42.27
N ILE A 237 15.35 37.68 41.45
CA ILE A 237 14.33 38.34 40.62
C ILE A 237 13.76 37.35 39.60
N ASP A 238 14.62 36.60 38.92
CA ASP A 238 14.25 35.60 37.93
C ASP A 238 13.37 34.49 38.55
N GLY A 239 13.77 33.94 39.71
CA GLY A 239 12.95 32.97 40.44
C GLY A 239 11.57 33.53 40.87
N SER A 240 11.51 34.81 41.21
CA SER A 240 10.28 35.49 41.64
C SER A 240 9.30 35.73 40.49
N ILE A 241 9.81 35.90 39.27
CA ILE A 241 9.00 35.99 38.04
C ILE A 241 8.50 34.59 37.64
N SER A 242 9.36 33.59 37.79
CA SER A 242 9.14 32.24 37.26
C SER A 242 8.16 31.41 38.07
N LEU A 243 8.26 31.45 39.41
CA LEU A 243 7.44 30.62 40.29
C LEU A 243 5.92 30.87 40.17
N PRO A 244 5.43 32.12 40.11
CA PRO A 244 4.00 32.39 39.89
C PRO A 244 3.48 31.84 38.56
N ILE A 245 4.30 31.87 37.51
CA ILE A 245 3.93 31.38 36.17
C ILE A 245 3.82 29.86 36.17
N GLY A 246 4.77 29.16 36.81
CA GLY A 246 4.69 27.72 37.03
C GLY A 246 3.44 27.32 37.83
N LEU A 247 3.09 28.08 38.88
CA LEU A 247 1.88 27.85 39.68
C LEU A 247 0.59 28.09 38.86
N ALA A 248 0.55 29.12 38.02
CA ALA A 248 -0.57 29.39 37.12
C ALA A 248 -0.79 28.24 36.12
N GLY A 249 0.29 27.55 35.73
CA GLY A 249 0.25 26.35 34.89
C GLY A 249 -0.71 25.27 35.42
N PHE A 250 -0.76 24.99 36.72
CA PHE A 250 -1.66 23.95 37.26
C PHE A 250 -3.15 24.20 36.98
N PHE A 251 -3.54 25.47 36.91
CA PHE A 251 -4.93 25.88 36.70
C PHE A 251 -5.29 26.07 35.23
N LEU A 252 -4.34 26.53 34.41
CA LEU A 252 -4.61 26.95 33.04
C LEU A 252 -4.21 25.92 31.99
N TYR A 253 -3.21 25.07 32.27
CA TYR A 253 -2.62 24.18 31.27
C TYR A 253 -3.58 23.03 30.90
N PRO A 254 -3.94 22.87 29.61
CA PRO A 254 -4.98 21.92 29.19
C PRO A 254 -4.51 20.46 29.07
N GLY A 255 -3.20 20.19 29.01
CA GLY A 255 -2.67 18.86 28.68
C GLY A 255 -2.97 18.48 27.22
N LEU A 256 -3.09 17.19 26.91
CA LEU A 256 -3.52 16.70 25.59
C LEU A 256 -5.04 16.89 25.36
N PRO A 257 -5.54 16.95 24.10
CA PRO A 257 -6.98 17.03 23.80
C PRO A 257 -7.82 15.91 24.44
N THR A 258 -7.22 14.74 24.64
CA THR A 258 -7.81 13.56 25.29
C THR A 258 -7.72 13.60 26.82
N SER A 259 -7.03 14.59 27.40
CA SER A 259 -6.88 14.77 28.85
C SER A 259 -8.21 15.21 29.49
N PRO A 260 -8.34 15.08 30.83
CA PRO A 260 -9.51 15.56 31.55
C PRO A 260 -9.77 17.06 31.32
N LYS A 261 -11.05 17.43 31.21
CA LYS A 261 -11.52 18.80 30.96
C LYS A 261 -10.92 19.81 31.95
N VAL A 262 -10.52 20.96 31.43
CA VAL A 262 -10.09 22.14 32.21
C VAL A 262 -11.24 23.15 32.29
N TRP A 263 -11.28 23.94 33.37
CA TRP A 263 -12.40 24.81 33.72
C TRP A 263 -12.79 25.85 32.64
N TRP A 264 -11.84 26.28 31.80
CA TRP A 264 -12.08 27.31 30.77
C TRP A 264 -12.51 26.76 29.40
N LEU A 265 -12.46 25.44 29.21
CA LEU A 265 -12.84 24.76 27.95
C LEU A 265 -14.19 24.05 28.12
N THR A 266 -15.16 24.27 27.24
CA THR A 266 -16.44 23.55 27.28
C THR A 266 -16.32 22.14 26.67
N GLU A 267 -17.28 21.25 26.95
CA GLU A 267 -17.24 19.89 26.39
C GLU A 267 -17.39 19.91 24.86
N ASP A 268 -18.22 20.81 24.33
CA ASP A 268 -18.43 20.99 22.89
C ASP A 268 -17.18 21.55 22.20
N GLU A 269 -16.48 22.51 22.84
CA GLU A 269 -15.21 23.04 22.33
C GLU A 269 -14.12 21.96 22.31
N ARG A 270 -14.12 21.04 23.28
CA ARG A 270 -13.22 19.89 23.32
C ARG A 270 -13.53 18.88 22.22
N LYS A 271 -14.81 18.54 21.99
CA LYS A 271 -15.23 17.68 20.88
C LYS A 271 -14.85 18.28 19.54
N LEU A 272 -15.06 19.59 19.37
CA LEU A 272 -14.63 20.33 18.19
C LEU A 272 -13.10 20.26 18.00
N ALA A 273 -12.31 20.42 19.06
CA ALA A 273 -10.86 20.29 18.99
C ALA A 273 -10.40 18.88 18.55
N VAL A 274 -11.02 17.82 19.08
CA VAL A 274 -10.71 16.42 18.70
C VAL A 274 -11.08 16.16 17.24
N ALA A 275 -12.26 16.58 16.79
CA ALA A 275 -12.70 16.43 15.41
C ALA A 275 -11.82 17.23 14.43
N ARG A 276 -11.38 18.44 14.80
CA ARG A 276 -10.43 19.25 14.01
C ARG A 276 -9.10 18.52 13.78
N MET A 277 -8.60 17.81 14.78
CA MET A 277 -7.39 17.00 14.65
C MET A 277 -7.64 15.73 13.81
N GLN A 278 -8.74 15.01 14.04
CA GLN A 278 -9.10 13.82 13.26
C GLN A 278 -9.28 14.11 11.75
N SER A 279 -9.81 15.30 11.39
CA SER A 279 -9.97 15.74 10.00
C SER A 279 -8.66 15.82 9.19
N GLN A 280 -7.48 15.90 9.84
CA GLN A 280 -6.18 15.92 9.18
C GLN A 280 -5.56 14.53 8.99
N GLY A 281 -6.31 13.44 9.23
CA GLY A 281 -5.79 12.08 9.05
C GLY A 281 -4.69 11.72 10.06
N THR A 282 -4.69 12.36 11.24
CA THR A 282 -3.77 11.99 12.32
C THR A 282 -4.18 10.63 12.89
N LYS A 283 -3.74 9.54 12.24
CA LYS A 283 -3.73 8.20 12.84
C LYS A 283 -2.98 8.31 14.18
N GLN A 284 -3.59 7.79 15.25
CA GLN A 284 -2.93 7.74 16.55
C GLN A 284 -1.56 7.05 16.39
N SER A 285 -0.53 7.62 17.02
CA SER A 285 0.81 7.04 17.01
C SER A 285 0.74 5.60 17.53
N GLY A 286 1.12 4.63 16.71
CA GLY A 286 1.30 3.26 17.12
C GLY A 286 2.47 3.12 18.10
N LYS A 287 2.65 1.92 18.64
CA LYS A 287 3.80 1.63 19.52
C LYS A 287 5.09 1.80 18.70
N ILE A 288 6.05 2.56 19.24
CA ILE A 288 7.43 2.62 18.71
C ILE A 288 7.98 1.19 18.73
N GLY A 289 7.98 0.55 17.57
CA GLY A 289 8.43 -0.82 17.37
C GLY A 289 9.69 -0.87 16.51
N LYS A 290 10.41 -2.00 16.54
CA LYS A 290 11.61 -2.23 15.72
C LYS A 290 11.35 -2.00 14.22
N ARG A 291 10.14 -2.30 13.73
CA ARG A 291 9.71 -2.06 12.34
C ARG A 291 9.68 -0.57 11.96
N MET A 292 9.16 0.29 12.84
CA MET A 292 9.15 1.74 12.61
C MET A 292 10.58 2.29 12.59
N LEU A 293 11.41 1.90 13.56
CA LEU A 293 12.82 2.32 13.61
C LEU A 293 13.58 1.92 12.34
N LYS A 294 13.39 0.67 11.87
CA LYS A 294 13.99 0.20 10.63
C LYS A 294 13.56 1.04 9.42
N ARG A 295 12.26 1.33 9.28
CA ARG A 295 11.74 2.20 8.21
C ARG A 295 12.38 3.59 8.25
N VAL A 296 12.46 4.21 9.43
CA VAL A 296 13.04 5.55 9.61
C VAL A 296 14.52 5.58 9.25
N PHE A 297 15.32 4.62 9.75
CA PHE A 297 16.76 4.56 9.46
C PHE A 297 17.08 4.11 8.03
N THR A 298 16.09 3.68 7.25
CA THR A 298 16.29 3.29 5.82
C THR A 298 15.95 4.45 4.88
N HIS A 299 15.19 5.45 5.33
CA HIS A 299 14.78 6.58 4.50
C HIS A 299 15.76 7.74 4.58
N TRP A 300 16.00 8.41 3.45
CA TRP A 300 16.91 9.55 3.37
C TRP A 300 16.42 10.75 4.20
N HIS A 301 15.10 10.88 4.41
CA HIS A 301 14.48 11.97 5.18
C HIS A 301 15.12 12.09 6.57
N PHE A 302 15.41 10.97 7.24
CA PHE A 302 16.01 10.94 8.57
C PHE A 302 17.42 11.54 8.56
N TYR A 303 18.32 11.03 7.72
CA TYR A 303 19.73 11.46 7.69
C TYR A 303 19.87 12.91 7.26
N VAL A 304 19.14 13.34 6.22
CA VAL A 304 19.22 14.72 5.74
C VAL A 304 18.64 15.68 6.77
N ALA A 305 17.50 15.36 7.40
CA ALA A 305 16.91 16.20 8.44
C ALA A 305 17.82 16.34 9.67
N VAL A 306 18.34 15.22 10.19
CA VAL A 306 19.20 15.19 11.38
C VAL A 306 20.52 15.89 11.10
N LEU A 307 21.23 15.56 10.01
CA LEU A 307 22.52 16.19 9.70
C LEU A 307 22.39 17.69 9.43
N THR A 308 21.36 18.11 8.69
CA THR A 308 21.12 19.55 8.44
C THR A 308 20.94 20.30 9.76
N TYR A 309 20.15 19.73 10.68
CA TYR A 309 19.92 20.34 11.98
C TYR A 309 21.17 20.32 12.87
N VAL A 310 21.97 19.25 12.87
CA VAL A 310 23.21 19.17 13.65
C VAL A 310 24.21 20.24 13.22
N PHE A 311 24.45 20.38 11.91
CA PHE A 311 25.35 21.41 11.40
C PHE A 311 24.85 22.82 11.71
N PHE A 312 23.55 23.07 11.52
CA PHE A 312 22.94 24.34 11.90
C PHE A 312 23.06 24.61 13.41
N GLN A 313 22.72 23.64 14.26
CA GLN A 313 22.71 23.79 15.71
C GLN A 313 24.11 24.18 16.23
N CYS A 314 25.17 23.59 15.67
CA CYS A 314 26.54 23.98 15.98
C CYS A 314 26.81 25.45 15.59
N THR A 315 26.34 25.91 14.42
CA THR A 315 26.51 27.31 13.98
C THR A 315 25.69 28.32 14.79
N SER A 316 24.69 27.89 15.56
CA SER A 316 23.85 28.75 16.40
C SER A 316 24.52 29.25 17.69
N TYR A 317 25.73 28.77 18.01
CA TYR A 317 26.48 29.12 19.24
C TYR A 317 26.93 30.61 19.32
N VAL A 318 26.40 31.49 18.48
CA VAL A 318 26.86 32.88 18.36
C VAL A 318 26.39 33.80 19.49
N GLY A 319 25.56 33.30 20.41
CA GLY A 319 25.11 34.03 21.60
C GLY A 319 26.23 34.29 22.61
N GLY A 320 26.58 35.55 22.83
CA GLY A 320 27.56 35.98 23.84
C GLY A 320 28.98 36.27 23.32
N GLN A 321 29.31 35.96 22.07
CA GLN A 321 30.62 36.28 21.47
C GLN A 321 30.85 37.79 21.39
N MET A 322 29.80 38.54 21.08
CA MET A 322 29.82 40.01 21.08
C MET A 322 30.07 40.58 22.48
N GLN A 323 29.46 40.00 23.54
CA GLN A 323 29.70 40.40 24.93
C GLN A 323 31.17 40.17 25.31
N ALA A 324 31.73 39.02 24.95
CA ALA A 324 33.12 38.69 25.20
C ALA A 324 34.10 39.61 24.43
N TRP A 325 33.78 40.00 23.20
CA TRP A 325 34.55 40.98 22.44
C TRP A 325 34.52 42.37 23.08
N LEU A 326 33.33 42.89 23.40
CA LEU A 326 33.17 44.21 24.03
C LEU A 326 33.86 44.28 25.39
N LYS A 327 33.79 43.21 26.20
CA LYS A 327 34.50 43.13 27.48
C LYS A 327 36.02 43.14 27.30
N LYS A 328 36.56 42.42 26.32
CA LYS A 328 38.01 42.44 26.06
C LYS A 328 38.49 43.80 25.55
N GLU A 329 37.68 44.50 24.74
CA GLU A 329 37.96 45.90 24.37
C GLU A 329 37.90 46.84 25.58
N ALA A 330 36.95 46.66 26.49
CA ALA A 330 36.88 47.43 27.73
C ALA A 330 38.10 47.18 28.63
N ASP A 331 38.55 45.92 28.78
CA ASP A 331 39.69 45.57 29.62
C ASP A 331 41.04 46.06 29.04
N LEU A 332 41.16 46.16 27.71
CA LEU A 332 42.38 46.61 27.02
C LEU A 332 42.43 48.12 26.81
N ASN A 333 41.32 48.72 26.40
CA ASN A 333 41.24 50.09 25.89
C ASN A 333 40.32 51.01 26.72
N GLY A 334 39.63 50.49 27.74
CA GLY A 334 38.73 51.27 28.60
C GLY A 334 37.49 51.83 27.89
N THR A 335 37.11 51.25 26.75
CA THR A 335 36.17 51.85 25.79
C THR A 335 34.68 51.62 26.07
N TYR A 336 34.30 50.65 26.91
CA TYR A 336 32.90 50.29 27.18
C TYR A 336 32.65 50.02 28.67
N THR A 337 31.49 50.45 29.17
CA THR A 337 31.00 50.20 30.54
C THR A 337 30.36 48.83 30.69
N ILE A 338 30.23 48.32 31.93
CA ILE A 338 29.53 47.05 32.22
C ILE A 338 28.05 47.10 31.79
N GLU A 339 27.42 48.28 31.86
CA GLU A 339 26.06 48.50 31.34
C GLU A 339 26.03 48.34 29.83
N GLU A 340 26.93 48.99 29.09
CA GLU A 340 27.02 48.91 27.63
C GLU A 340 27.35 47.50 27.14
N ILE A 341 28.19 46.74 27.86
CA ILE A 341 28.53 45.34 27.53
C ILE A 341 27.29 44.44 27.59
N ASN A 342 26.33 44.73 28.47
CA ASN A 342 25.08 43.97 28.59
C ASN A 342 23.98 44.50 27.64
N LEU A 343 23.95 45.81 27.37
CA LEU A 343 22.91 46.45 26.54
C LEU A 343 23.18 46.36 25.04
N ILE A 344 24.39 46.62 24.56
CA ILE A 344 24.68 46.68 23.12
C ILE A 344 24.37 45.33 22.41
N PRO A 345 24.71 44.16 22.99
CA PRO A 345 24.41 42.87 22.37
C PRO A 345 22.92 42.52 22.30
N THR A 346 22.03 43.23 23.01
CA THR A 346 20.59 43.03 22.87
C THR A 346 20.09 43.40 21.48
N GLY A 347 20.82 44.24 20.72
CA GLY A 347 20.53 44.53 19.32
C GLY A 347 20.50 43.28 18.43
N VAL A 348 21.31 42.25 18.76
CA VAL A 348 21.27 40.94 18.07
C VAL A 348 19.90 40.28 18.29
N GLN A 349 19.41 40.31 19.53
CA GLN A 349 18.11 39.73 19.89
C GLN A 349 16.94 40.54 19.32
N GLY A 350 17.06 41.87 19.29
CA GLY A 350 16.08 42.75 18.66
C GLY A 350 15.93 42.46 17.16
N LEU A 351 17.05 42.31 16.45
CA LEU A 351 17.00 41.90 15.04
C LEU A 351 16.44 40.48 14.87
N ALA A 352 16.82 39.55 15.74
CA ALA A 352 16.30 38.18 15.74
C ALA A 352 14.78 38.11 15.93
N ILE A 353 14.20 38.97 16.77
CA ILE A 353 12.74 39.07 16.98
C ILE A 353 12.04 39.55 15.70
N VAL A 354 12.51 40.66 15.11
CA VAL A 354 11.90 41.25 13.92
C VAL A 354 12.05 40.32 12.72
N CYS A 355 13.26 39.83 12.46
CA CYS A 355 13.53 38.88 11.39
C CYS A 355 12.84 37.54 11.63
N GLY A 356 12.75 37.06 12.87
CA GLY A 356 12.07 35.81 13.22
C GLY A 356 10.61 35.81 12.80
N ILE A 357 9.87 36.90 13.06
CA ILE A 357 8.46 37.04 12.66
C ILE A 357 8.35 37.26 11.14
N LEU A 358 9.18 38.14 10.58
CA LEU A 358 9.09 38.54 9.18
C LEU A 358 9.52 37.43 8.22
N ILE A 359 10.66 36.76 8.47
CA ILE A 359 11.22 35.72 7.61
C ILE A 359 10.37 34.45 7.65
N THR A 360 9.88 34.03 8.83
CA THR A 360 8.96 32.89 8.91
C THR A 360 7.64 33.18 8.19
N SER A 361 7.19 34.42 8.21
CA SER A 361 6.01 34.85 7.44
C SER A 361 6.29 34.88 5.93
N LEU A 362 7.50 35.29 5.51
CA LEU A 362 7.90 35.29 4.10
C LEU A 362 7.99 33.88 3.50
N VAL A 363 8.34 32.85 4.30
CA VAL A 363 8.36 31.45 3.84
C VAL A 363 6.97 30.92 3.47
N MET A 364 5.89 31.55 3.96
CA MET A 364 4.53 31.22 3.53
C MET A 364 4.15 31.85 2.19
N ILE A 365 4.92 32.83 1.70
CA ILE A 365 4.65 33.58 0.47
C ILE A 365 5.62 33.16 -0.64
N TYR A 366 6.90 33.10 -0.30
CA TYR A 366 7.97 32.79 -1.24
C TYR A 366 8.42 31.33 -1.07
N PRO A 367 8.92 30.70 -2.14
CA PRO A 367 9.51 29.38 -2.05
C PRO A 367 10.59 29.32 -0.96
N MET A 368 10.43 28.38 -0.03
CA MET A 368 11.27 28.22 1.16
C MET A 368 12.77 28.18 0.85
N TRP A 369 13.16 27.58 -0.28
CA TRP A 369 14.56 27.50 -0.71
C TRP A 369 15.21 28.84 -1.03
N ILE A 370 14.45 29.83 -1.52
CA ILE A 370 14.95 31.18 -1.79
C ILE A 370 15.23 31.89 -0.47
N VAL A 371 14.24 31.89 0.43
CA VAL A 371 14.34 32.56 1.73
C VAL A 371 15.47 31.95 2.56
N PHE A 372 15.55 30.63 2.60
CA PHE A 372 16.63 29.91 3.31
C PHE A 372 18.01 30.21 2.72
N SER A 373 18.13 30.31 1.39
CA SER A 373 19.40 30.64 0.73
C SER A 373 19.84 32.08 1.00
N VAL A 374 18.91 33.03 1.00
CA VAL A 374 19.21 34.43 1.33
C VAL A 374 19.68 34.55 2.79
N VAL A 375 18.97 33.92 3.73
CA VAL A 375 19.37 33.89 5.15
C VAL A 375 20.76 33.28 5.31
N THR A 376 21.01 32.14 4.66
CA THR A 376 22.31 31.46 4.73
C THR A 376 23.42 32.31 4.11
N ALA A 377 23.18 32.98 2.98
CA ALA A 377 24.16 33.85 2.35
C ALA A 377 24.56 35.05 3.24
N ILE A 378 23.59 35.63 3.95
CA ILE A 378 23.82 36.70 4.93
C ILE A 378 24.65 36.18 6.10
N LEU A 379 24.32 35.00 6.63
CA LEU A 379 25.08 34.37 7.72
C LEU A 379 26.51 33.99 7.30
N LEU A 380 26.68 33.52 6.06
CA LEU A 380 27.98 33.21 5.47
C LEU A 380 28.83 34.47 5.35
N PHE A 381 28.26 35.57 4.83
CA PHE A 381 28.93 36.87 4.74
C PHE A 381 29.41 37.35 6.12
N ALA A 382 28.53 37.32 7.14
CA ALA A 382 28.87 37.75 8.50
C ALA A 382 30.03 36.92 9.09
N ASN A 383 30.01 35.59 8.94
CA ASN A 383 31.08 34.72 9.45
C ASN A 383 32.41 34.89 8.68
N VAL A 384 32.36 35.14 7.36
CA VAL A 384 33.56 35.44 6.56
C VAL A 384 34.20 36.75 6.99
N CYS A 385 33.41 37.80 7.20
CA CYS A 385 33.91 39.09 7.70
C CYS A 385 34.54 38.95 9.10
N LEU A 386 33.87 38.25 10.02
CA LEU A 386 34.42 38.00 11.36
C LEU A 386 35.68 37.12 11.34
N ARG A 387 35.82 36.24 10.34
CA ARG A 387 37.06 35.46 10.15
C ARG A 387 38.24 36.31 9.67
N VAL A 388 38.01 37.31 8.82
CA VAL A 388 39.05 38.26 8.39
C VAL A 388 39.48 39.16 9.55
N TRP A 389 38.57 39.42 10.49
CA TRP A 389 38.73 40.18 11.74
C TRP A 389 39.12 41.66 11.57
N TYR A 390 40.07 42.01 10.72
CA TYR A 390 40.51 43.39 10.51
C TYR A 390 39.57 44.13 9.54
N ILE A 391 38.39 44.49 10.02
CA ILE A 391 37.33 45.18 9.27
C ILE A 391 36.88 46.48 9.97
N PRO A 392 36.23 47.45 9.29
CA PRO A 392 35.76 48.67 9.91
C PRO A 392 34.83 48.41 11.12
N LEU A 393 34.86 49.27 12.14
CA LEU A 393 34.06 49.09 13.37
C LEU A 393 32.56 48.96 13.09
N GLY A 394 32.00 49.75 12.17
CA GLY A 394 30.61 49.63 11.77
C GLY A 394 30.28 48.27 11.12
N LEU A 395 31.23 47.67 10.41
CA LEU A 395 31.04 46.34 9.81
C LEU A 395 31.10 45.23 10.86
N HIS A 396 31.91 45.37 11.93
CA HIS A 396 31.90 44.43 13.07
C HIS A 396 30.52 44.37 13.74
N PHE A 397 29.95 45.52 14.10
CA PHE A 397 28.61 45.58 14.71
C PHE A 397 27.54 45.02 13.77
N THR A 398 27.62 45.36 12.48
CA THR A 398 26.70 44.83 11.47
C THR A 398 26.78 43.30 11.39
N CYS A 399 27.98 42.72 11.35
CA CYS A 399 28.15 41.27 11.27
C CYS A 399 27.60 40.57 12.51
N TYR A 400 27.85 41.08 13.72
CA TYR A 400 27.29 40.50 14.95
C TYR A 400 25.77 40.58 15.00
N TYR A 401 25.15 41.69 14.59
CA TYR A 401 23.70 41.77 14.51
C TYR A 401 23.13 40.80 13.48
N LEU A 402 23.75 40.66 12.30
CA LEU A 402 23.32 39.71 11.28
C LEU A 402 23.35 38.25 11.74
N LEU A 403 24.18 37.89 12.72
CA LEU A 403 24.18 36.54 13.32
C LEU A 403 22.88 36.22 14.07
N GLY A 404 22.09 37.22 14.45
CA GLY A 404 20.74 37.05 15.00
C GLY A 404 19.76 36.37 14.03
N LEU A 405 20.04 36.36 12.71
CA LEU A 405 19.22 35.65 11.73
C LEU A 405 19.27 34.11 11.91
N THR A 406 20.23 33.57 12.67
CA THR A 406 20.26 32.14 13.04
C THR A 406 18.97 31.69 13.75
N SER A 407 18.33 32.59 14.51
CA SER A 407 17.05 32.34 15.17
C SER A 407 15.89 32.05 14.21
N CYS A 408 16.02 32.41 12.94
CA CYS A 408 14.99 32.16 11.92
C CYS A 408 15.07 30.76 11.33
N VAL A 409 16.18 30.04 11.52
CA VAL A 409 16.46 28.77 10.83
C VAL A 409 15.71 27.59 11.47
N THR A 410 15.67 27.49 12.80
CA THR A 410 14.90 26.43 13.50
C THR A 410 13.41 26.45 13.12
N PRO A 411 12.71 27.62 13.14
CA PRO A 411 11.32 27.72 12.68
C PRO A 411 11.11 27.44 11.18
N ILE A 412 12.17 27.36 10.36
CA ILE A 412 12.08 26.95 8.96
C ILE A 412 12.31 25.44 8.82
N LEU A 413 13.33 24.89 9.50
CA LEU A 413 13.73 23.48 9.37
C LEU A 413 12.71 22.51 9.97
N PHE A 414 12.16 22.77 11.16
CA PHE A 414 11.18 21.87 11.78
C PHE A 414 9.93 21.71 10.91
N PRO A 415 9.31 22.81 10.44
CA PRO A 415 8.15 22.68 9.58
C PRO A 415 8.49 22.15 8.18
N TRP A 416 9.69 22.40 7.67
CA TRP A 416 10.18 21.75 6.45
C TRP A 416 10.21 20.22 6.58
N VAL A 417 10.74 19.70 7.69
CA VAL A 417 10.75 18.25 7.97
C VAL A 417 9.33 17.72 8.12
N ASN A 418 8.44 18.47 8.77
CA ASN A 418 7.03 18.09 8.86
C ASN A 418 6.34 18.01 7.49
N MET A 419 6.72 18.89 6.54
CA MET A 419 6.18 18.92 5.19
C MET A 419 6.70 17.75 4.33
N ILE A 420 8.00 17.45 4.38
CA ILE A 420 8.58 16.33 3.60
C ILE A 420 8.17 14.96 4.16
N MET A 421 7.83 14.87 5.45
CA MET A 421 7.39 13.64 6.13
C MET A 421 5.89 13.60 6.43
N LYS A 422 5.06 14.33 5.65
CA LYS A 422 3.62 14.44 5.92
C LYS A 422 2.85 13.10 5.86
N ASP A 423 3.36 12.14 5.08
CA ASP A 423 2.69 10.86 4.79
C ASP A 423 2.95 9.78 5.87
N ASP A 424 3.88 10.01 6.81
CA ASP A 424 4.24 9.07 7.88
C ASP A 424 4.40 9.78 9.23
N ASN A 425 3.32 9.82 10.00
CA ASN A 425 3.25 10.52 11.29
C ASN A 425 4.21 9.94 12.35
N GLU A 426 4.47 8.63 12.33
CA GLU A 426 5.34 7.97 13.31
C GLU A 426 6.81 8.28 13.03
N ALA A 427 7.22 8.14 11.75
CA ALA A 427 8.58 8.47 11.32
C ALA A 427 8.89 9.95 11.51
N ARG A 428 7.91 10.83 11.23
CA ARG A 428 8.03 12.27 11.47
C ARG A 428 8.31 12.58 12.93
N SER A 429 7.48 12.06 13.83
CA SER A 429 7.63 12.31 15.28
C SER A 429 8.98 11.82 15.81
N PHE A 430 9.44 10.64 15.37
CA PHE A 430 10.74 10.11 15.77
C PHE A 430 11.89 10.96 15.21
N THR A 431 11.83 11.34 13.94
CA THR A 431 12.89 12.11 13.26
C THR A 431 13.05 13.50 13.87
N THR A 432 11.93 14.19 14.14
CA THR A 432 11.94 15.50 14.82
C THR A 432 12.55 15.41 16.22
N GLY A 433 12.26 14.34 16.97
CA GLY A 433 12.91 14.06 18.26
C GLY A 433 14.43 13.83 18.11
N ALA A 434 14.82 12.99 17.16
CA ALA A 434 16.23 12.67 16.89
C ALA A 434 17.05 13.90 16.46
N MET A 435 16.47 14.81 15.69
CA MET A 435 17.10 16.10 15.33
C MET A 435 17.54 16.86 16.60
N MET A 436 16.62 17.04 17.56
CA MET A 436 16.93 17.75 18.80
C MET A 436 17.99 17.02 19.63
N THR A 437 17.78 15.74 19.91
CA THR A 437 18.67 14.97 20.79
C THR A 437 20.10 14.90 20.24
N ILE A 438 20.25 14.59 18.95
CA ILE A 438 21.58 14.50 18.32
C ILE A 438 22.20 15.90 18.16
N GLY A 439 21.38 16.91 17.82
CA GLY A 439 21.84 18.30 17.75
C GLY A 439 22.44 18.79 19.08
N TRP A 440 21.76 18.55 20.20
CA TRP A 440 22.25 18.89 21.54
C TRP A 440 23.48 18.05 21.94
N ALA A 441 23.58 16.80 21.51
CA ALA A 441 24.76 15.97 21.74
C ALA A 441 26.02 16.58 21.11
N PHE A 442 25.93 17.02 19.85
CA PHE A 442 27.04 17.71 19.17
C PHE A 442 27.31 19.10 19.76
N PHE A 443 26.25 19.85 20.08
CA PHE A 443 26.36 21.17 20.69
C PHE A 443 27.03 21.13 22.07
N SER A 444 27.00 20.01 22.80
CA SER A 444 27.55 19.90 24.16
C SER A 444 29.08 20.00 24.23
N PHE A 445 29.80 19.57 23.19
CA PHE A 445 31.26 19.67 23.10
C PHE A 445 31.75 20.71 22.09
N TYR A 446 30.86 21.18 21.20
CA TYR A 446 31.20 22.15 20.16
C TYR A 446 31.80 23.46 20.71
N PRO A 447 31.20 24.17 21.69
CA PRO A 447 31.77 25.38 22.28
C PRO A 447 33.18 25.19 22.83
N ILE A 448 33.42 24.07 23.51
CA ILE A 448 34.69 23.75 24.16
C ILE A 448 35.81 23.59 23.14
N THR A 449 35.50 22.97 22.01
CA THR A 449 36.48 22.57 21.00
C THR A 449 36.69 23.61 19.90
N VAL A 450 35.64 24.38 19.59
CA VAL A 450 35.59 25.28 18.41
C VAL A 450 35.60 26.76 18.80
N PHE A 451 35.06 27.13 19.96
CA PHE A 451 35.04 28.50 20.47
C PHE A 451 35.57 28.61 21.92
N PRO A 452 36.81 28.16 22.18
CA PRO A 452 37.39 28.31 23.51
C PRO A 452 37.55 29.79 23.86
N ILE A 453 37.24 30.16 25.12
CA ILE A 453 37.34 31.54 25.60
C ILE A 453 38.78 32.09 25.50
N LEU A 454 39.78 31.22 25.55
CA LEU A 454 41.20 31.58 25.40
C LEU A 454 41.52 32.21 24.03
N GLU A 455 40.76 31.86 22.98
CA GLU A 455 40.93 32.38 21.62
C GLU A 455 40.09 33.64 21.35
N ALA A 456 39.36 34.14 22.35
CA ALA A 456 38.59 35.37 22.24
C ALA A 456 39.52 36.56 21.94
N PRO A 457 39.15 37.52 21.07
CA PRO A 457 37.84 37.66 20.42
C PRO A 457 37.84 37.21 18.95
N GLN A 458 38.98 36.72 18.43
CA GLN A 458 39.15 36.44 17.00
C GLN A 458 38.58 35.08 16.57
N TRP A 459 38.60 34.08 17.48
CA TRP A 459 38.13 32.70 17.24
C TRP A 459 38.33 32.23 15.81
N THR A 460 39.57 32.29 15.31
CA THR A 460 39.88 32.04 13.90
C THR A 460 39.49 30.62 13.49
N LYS A 461 39.68 29.65 14.39
CA LYS A 461 39.21 28.26 14.23
C LYS A 461 37.68 28.21 14.22
N GLY A 462 37.03 28.91 15.15
CA GLY A 462 35.59 28.93 15.31
C GLY A 462 34.84 29.42 14.08
N TYR A 463 35.22 30.60 13.56
CA TYR A 463 34.57 31.15 12.37
C TYR A 463 34.88 30.33 11.11
N THR A 464 36.05 29.71 10.99
CA THR A 464 36.34 28.79 9.87
C THR A 464 35.45 27.54 9.90
N VAL A 465 35.25 26.93 11.07
CA VAL A 465 34.35 25.76 11.19
C VAL A 465 32.90 26.17 10.92
N ASN A 466 32.45 27.32 11.43
CA ASN A 466 31.12 27.84 11.13
C ASN A 466 30.89 28.04 9.62
N ILE A 467 31.84 28.61 8.89
CA ILE A 467 31.74 28.79 7.43
C ILE A 467 31.50 27.44 6.73
N VAL A 468 32.28 26.42 7.08
CA VAL A 468 32.13 25.07 6.52
C VAL A 468 30.76 24.48 6.86
N PHE A 469 30.34 24.57 8.13
CA PHE A 469 29.06 24.03 8.56
C PHE A 469 27.86 24.75 7.93
N ILE A 470 27.98 26.07 7.69
CA ILE A 470 26.99 26.86 6.96
C ILE A 470 26.83 26.35 5.52
N ILE A 471 27.93 26.09 4.83
CA ILE A 471 27.91 25.52 3.48
C ILE A 471 27.33 24.09 3.51
N CYS A 472 27.72 23.26 4.48
CA CYS A 472 27.24 21.89 4.61
C CYS A 472 25.72 21.82 4.83
N TYR A 473 25.17 22.58 5.79
CA TYR A 473 23.73 22.53 6.02
C TYR A 473 22.95 23.14 4.85
N TRP A 474 23.50 24.13 4.14
CA TRP A 474 22.87 24.68 2.94
C TRP A 474 22.83 23.66 1.80
N ILE A 475 23.93 22.95 1.55
CA ILE A 475 23.98 21.88 0.55
C ILE A 475 22.98 20.77 0.91
N LEU A 476 22.98 20.31 2.17
CA LEU A 476 22.06 19.26 2.62
C LEU A 476 20.59 19.69 2.50
N PHE A 477 20.28 20.95 2.84
CA PHE A 477 18.95 21.50 2.66
C PHE A 477 18.55 21.55 1.17
N MET A 478 19.45 21.99 0.28
CA MET A 478 19.20 22.03 -1.17
C MET A 478 19.06 20.62 -1.78
N VAL A 479 19.86 19.66 -1.33
CA VAL A 479 19.73 18.24 -1.71
C VAL A 479 18.40 17.68 -1.22
N GLY A 480 18.02 17.96 0.02
CA GLY A 480 16.71 17.57 0.55
C GLY A 480 15.54 18.19 -0.22
N GLN A 481 15.63 19.47 -0.59
CA GLN A 481 14.65 20.14 -1.45
C GLN A 481 14.57 19.53 -2.85
N TYR A 482 15.71 19.14 -3.43
CA TYR A 482 15.77 18.46 -4.72
C TYR A 482 15.12 17.07 -4.67
N LEU A 483 15.50 16.25 -3.67
CA LEU A 483 14.95 14.91 -3.47
C LEU A 483 13.45 14.96 -3.18
N TRP A 484 13.01 15.90 -2.34
CA TRP A 484 11.59 16.11 -2.07
C TRP A 484 10.82 16.58 -3.32
N ARG A 485 11.35 17.53 -4.11
CA ARG A 485 10.73 17.94 -5.37
C ARG A 485 10.69 16.81 -6.40
N ARG A 486 11.66 15.91 -6.39
CA ARG A 486 11.67 14.70 -7.23
C ARG A 486 10.56 13.75 -6.78
N GLU A 487 10.43 13.49 -5.48
CA GLU A 487 9.33 12.70 -4.91
C GLU A 487 7.96 13.34 -5.16
N GLU A 488 7.83 14.67 -5.00
CA GLU A 488 6.60 15.40 -5.31
C GLU A 488 6.27 15.39 -6.79
N LYS A 489 7.26 15.42 -7.70
CA LYS A 489 7.01 15.29 -9.13
C LYS A 489 6.59 13.88 -9.51
N THR A 490 7.18 12.85 -8.91
CA THR A 490 6.73 11.46 -9.09
C THR A 490 5.33 11.28 -8.52
N LYS A 491 5.07 11.80 -7.32
CA LYS A 491 3.73 11.79 -6.70
C LYS A 491 2.72 12.65 -7.45
N LYS A 492 3.06 13.82 -7.99
CA LYS A 492 2.15 14.64 -8.83
C LYS A 492 1.95 14.04 -10.21
N PHE A 493 2.88 13.26 -10.73
CA PHE A 493 2.67 12.47 -11.93
C PHE A 493 1.73 11.29 -11.64
N ASP A 494 1.86 10.65 -10.46
CA ASP A 494 0.92 9.64 -9.96
C ASP A 494 -0.44 10.24 -9.55
N ILE A 495 -0.49 11.47 -9.00
CA ILE A 495 -1.69 12.18 -8.57
C ILE A 495 -2.39 12.84 -9.76
N ASN A 496 -1.71 13.46 -10.72
CA ASN A 496 -2.36 13.93 -11.94
C ASN A 496 -2.89 12.75 -12.76
N ARG A 497 -2.23 11.58 -12.70
CA ARG A 497 -2.78 10.34 -13.23
C ARG A 497 -3.98 9.85 -12.41
N GLN A 498 -4.00 10.04 -11.09
CA GLN A 498 -5.17 9.79 -10.23
C GLN A 498 -6.28 10.85 -10.36
N GLU A 499 -5.98 12.12 -10.66
CA GLU A 499 -6.94 13.22 -10.85
C GLU A 499 -7.51 13.18 -12.27
N ASP A 500 -6.72 12.79 -13.26
CA ASP A 500 -7.24 12.42 -14.58
C ASP A 500 -8.05 11.11 -14.49
N GLU A 501 -7.71 10.17 -13.59
CA GLU A 501 -8.56 9.03 -13.20
C GLU A 501 -9.81 9.48 -12.40
N ASP A 502 -9.74 10.50 -11.54
CA ASP A 502 -10.84 10.99 -10.68
C ASP A 502 -11.81 11.93 -11.42
N VAL A 503 -11.35 12.67 -12.44
CA VAL A 503 -12.19 13.47 -13.35
C VAL A 503 -12.91 12.57 -14.34
N LEU A 504 -12.35 11.39 -14.67
CA LEU A 504 -13.05 10.33 -15.39
C LEU A 504 -13.96 9.47 -14.48
N ASN A 505 -13.82 9.56 -13.15
CA ASN A 505 -14.56 8.78 -12.14
C ASN A 505 -15.53 9.60 -11.25
N LYS A 506 -15.81 10.89 -11.52
CA LYS A 506 -16.79 11.64 -10.73
C LYS A 506 -18.22 11.18 -11.07
N PRO A 507 -18.99 10.60 -10.13
CA PRO A 507 -20.43 10.39 -10.29
C PRO A 507 -21.11 11.76 -10.17
N GLU A 508 -21.98 12.10 -11.12
CA GLU A 508 -22.85 13.26 -10.98
C GLU A 508 -23.76 13.08 -9.75
N ALA A 509 -23.80 14.11 -8.91
CA ALA A 509 -24.56 14.14 -7.67
C ALA A 509 -26.07 14.06 -7.96
N VAL A 510 -26.70 12.96 -7.55
CA VAL A 510 -28.16 12.84 -7.48
C VAL A 510 -28.55 12.54 -6.03
N HIS A 511 -29.42 13.39 -5.51
CA HIS A 511 -30.08 13.30 -4.21
C HIS A 511 -30.81 11.96 -4.03
N ILE A 512 -30.64 11.30 -2.88
CA ILE A 512 -31.51 10.20 -2.47
C ILE A 512 -31.93 10.40 -1.01
N GLU A 513 -33.25 10.47 -0.82
CA GLU A 513 -33.95 10.48 0.46
C GLU A 513 -33.79 9.14 1.19
N VAL A 514 -33.77 9.22 2.52
CA VAL A 514 -33.64 8.09 3.44
C VAL A 514 -34.93 7.27 3.45
N ALA A 515 -34.85 5.96 3.17
CA ALA A 515 -35.87 4.98 3.50
C ALA A 515 -35.24 3.74 4.18
N ASP A 516 -36.03 3.14 5.06
CA ASP A 516 -35.68 2.27 6.19
C ASP A 516 -35.04 0.90 5.88
N ASP A 517 -34.18 0.50 6.82
CA ASP A 517 -33.94 -0.82 7.45
C ASP A 517 -33.92 -2.12 6.59
N LYS A 518 -32.76 -2.82 6.70
CA LYS A 518 -32.43 -4.21 6.28
C LYS A 518 -31.99 -4.48 4.83
N THR A 519 -30.79 -4.02 4.45
CA THR A 519 -29.99 -4.66 3.38
C THR A 519 -28.50 -4.65 3.73
N MET A 520 -27.78 -5.70 3.32
CA MET A 520 -26.33 -5.82 3.48
C MET A 520 -25.65 -4.63 2.79
N LYS A 521 -24.89 -3.82 3.53
CA LYS A 521 -24.05 -2.78 2.92
C LYS A 521 -22.85 -3.44 2.25
N GLU A 522 -22.77 -3.33 0.93
CA GLU A 522 -21.74 -4.01 0.13
C GLU A 522 -20.44 -3.21 0.00
N GLY A 523 -19.35 -3.89 -0.36
CA GLY A 523 -18.00 -3.33 -0.54
C GLY A 523 -17.56 -3.15 -2.01
N ALA A 524 -18.50 -3.18 -2.96
CA ALA A 524 -18.24 -3.00 -4.38
C ALA A 524 -18.05 -1.51 -4.74
N GLY A 525 -17.27 -1.23 -5.79
CA GLY A 525 -16.96 0.14 -6.24
C GLY A 525 -18.09 0.92 -6.92
N PHE A 526 -19.35 0.47 -6.83
CA PHE A 526 -20.53 1.07 -7.49
C PHE A 526 -21.73 1.19 -6.53
N SER A 527 -22.82 1.82 -6.99
CA SER A 527 -23.99 2.13 -6.14
C SER A 527 -24.75 0.89 -5.67
N GLU A 528 -25.39 0.99 -4.51
CA GLU A 528 -26.25 -0.06 -3.96
C GLU A 528 -27.38 -0.44 -4.93
N THR A 529 -27.99 0.53 -5.63
CA THR A 529 -29.00 0.28 -6.66
C THR A 529 -28.45 -0.59 -7.79
N ALA A 530 -27.21 -0.33 -8.24
CA ALA A 530 -26.59 -1.15 -9.27
C ALA A 530 -26.27 -2.58 -8.78
N ALA A 531 -25.90 -2.74 -7.51
CA ALA A 531 -25.71 -4.07 -6.90
C ALA A 531 -27.02 -4.85 -6.74
N GLN A 532 -28.12 -4.17 -6.40
CA GLN A 532 -29.45 -4.78 -6.34
C GLN A 532 -29.92 -5.16 -7.75
N LEU A 533 -29.70 -4.31 -8.75
CA LEU A 533 -29.95 -4.63 -10.15
C LEU A 533 -29.13 -5.84 -10.59
N GLU A 534 -27.86 -5.95 -10.17
CA GLU A 534 -27.03 -7.13 -10.47
C GLU A 534 -27.65 -8.42 -9.93
N GLY A 535 -28.14 -8.40 -8.69
CA GLY A 535 -28.88 -9.51 -8.09
C GLY A 535 -30.17 -9.86 -8.82
N PHE A 536 -30.79 -8.86 -9.47
CA PHE A 536 -31.98 -9.06 -10.26
C PHE A 536 -31.68 -9.54 -11.71
N ALA A 537 -30.76 -8.89 -12.40
CA ALA A 537 -30.55 -9.08 -13.82
C ALA A 537 -29.83 -10.40 -14.14
N ARG A 538 -28.86 -10.83 -13.34
CA ARG A 538 -28.07 -12.04 -13.65
C ARG A 538 -28.88 -13.33 -13.63
N PRO A 539 -29.86 -13.52 -12.74
CA PRO A 539 -30.82 -14.61 -12.87
C PRO A 539 -31.57 -14.69 -14.21
N LEU A 540 -31.68 -13.59 -14.97
CA LEU A 540 -32.38 -13.58 -16.26
C LEU A 540 -31.75 -14.52 -17.30
N TRP A 541 -30.47 -14.87 -17.19
CA TRP A 541 -29.83 -15.92 -18.01
C TRP A 541 -30.57 -17.26 -17.94
N ALA A 542 -31.12 -17.61 -16.78
CA ALA A 542 -31.89 -18.83 -16.58
C ALA A 542 -33.41 -18.58 -16.62
N VAL A 543 -33.90 -17.47 -16.06
CA VAL A 543 -35.33 -17.18 -15.97
C VAL A 543 -35.98 -17.05 -17.35
N ALA A 544 -35.32 -16.40 -18.31
CA ALA A 544 -35.87 -16.26 -19.67
C ALA A 544 -36.11 -17.62 -20.35
N ILE A 545 -35.21 -18.57 -20.11
CA ILE A 545 -35.30 -19.96 -20.59
C ILE A 545 -36.43 -20.71 -19.89
N LEU A 546 -36.57 -20.56 -18.56
CA LEU A 546 -37.64 -21.22 -17.81
C LEU A 546 -39.04 -20.80 -18.29
N PHE A 547 -39.21 -19.53 -18.68
CA PHE A 547 -40.46 -19.07 -19.31
C PHE A 547 -40.73 -19.78 -20.64
N GLN A 548 -39.70 -19.98 -21.46
CA GLN A 548 -39.81 -20.70 -22.73
C GLN A 548 -40.25 -22.16 -22.49
N LEU A 549 -39.63 -22.85 -21.53
CA LEU A 549 -40.00 -24.24 -21.18
C LEU A 549 -41.44 -24.34 -20.64
N LYS A 550 -41.87 -23.36 -19.84
CA LYS A 550 -43.25 -23.27 -19.34
C LYS A 550 -44.26 -23.10 -20.49
N GLN A 551 -43.95 -22.24 -21.46
CA GLN A 551 -44.80 -22.02 -22.64
C GLN A 551 -44.91 -23.27 -23.54
N GLN A 552 -43.88 -24.12 -23.53
CA GLN A 552 -43.86 -25.38 -24.29
C GLN A 552 -44.63 -26.53 -23.61
N GLY A 553 -45.18 -26.33 -22.40
CA GLY A 553 -45.99 -27.33 -21.71
C GLY A 553 -45.20 -28.44 -21.01
N ASN A 554 -43.90 -28.23 -20.79
CA ASN A 554 -42.99 -29.22 -20.20
C ASN A 554 -43.02 -29.29 -18.65
N GLN A 555 -43.99 -28.64 -17.99
CA GLN A 555 -44.09 -28.65 -16.52
C GLN A 555 -45.09 -29.69 -15.99
N SER A 556 -44.66 -30.42 -14.95
CA SER A 556 -45.53 -31.20 -14.07
C SER A 556 -46.30 -30.27 -13.12
N THR A 557 -47.53 -30.63 -12.73
CA THR A 557 -48.43 -29.86 -11.86
C THR A 557 -47.98 -29.71 -10.39
N SER A 558 -46.75 -30.13 -10.06
CA SER A 558 -46.15 -30.02 -8.72
C SER A 558 -44.84 -29.20 -8.73
N ASP A 559 -44.67 -28.28 -9.69
CA ASP A 559 -43.41 -27.56 -9.89
C ASP A 559 -43.20 -26.46 -8.81
N PRO A 560 -42.12 -26.52 -8.02
CA PRO A 560 -41.76 -25.46 -7.06
C PRO A 560 -41.49 -24.08 -7.70
N LEU A 561 -41.43 -23.97 -9.03
CA LEU A 561 -41.29 -22.71 -9.78
C LEU A 561 -42.64 -21.98 -10.02
N GLU A 562 -43.77 -22.57 -9.62
CA GLU A 562 -45.08 -21.92 -9.80
C GLU A 562 -45.17 -20.61 -9.01
N GLY A 563 -45.40 -19.49 -9.72
CA GLY A 563 -45.41 -18.14 -9.15
C GLY A 563 -44.02 -17.49 -8.95
N ALA A 564 -42.92 -18.24 -9.05
CA ALA A 564 -41.56 -17.71 -8.87
C ALA A 564 -41.03 -16.91 -10.09
N LEU A 565 -41.65 -17.09 -11.26
CA LEU A 565 -41.22 -16.44 -12.51
C LEU A 565 -41.84 -15.04 -12.72
N GLU A 566 -43.07 -14.81 -12.25
CA GLU A 566 -43.81 -13.55 -12.44
C GLU A 566 -43.12 -12.31 -11.83
N PRO A 567 -42.44 -12.39 -10.67
CA PRO A 567 -41.70 -11.26 -10.11
C PRO A 567 -40.60 -10.71 -11.03
N TRP A 568 -40.03 -11.53 -11.91
CA TRP A 568 -38.99 -11.07 -12.87
C TRP A 568 -39.57 -10.21 -13.99
N VAL A 569 -40.80 -10.50 -14.42
CA VAL A 569 -41.51 -9.66 -15.39
C VAL A 569 -41.94 -8.35 -14.73
N THR A 570 -42.49 -8.45 -13.52
CA THR A 570 -42.91 -7.29 -12.73
C THR A 570 -41.72 -6.38 -12.37
N GLY A 571 -40.56 -6.96 -12.07
CA GLY A 571 -39.33 -6.22 -11.77
C GLY A 571 -38.79 -5.42 -12.95
N ILE A 572 -38.90 -5.92 -14.20
CA ILE A 572 -38.54 -5.12 -15.38
C ILE A 572 -39.51 -3.95 -15.56
N ARG A 573 -40.82 -4.19 -15.36
CA ARG A 573 -41.84 -3.13 -15.42
C ARG A 573 -41.57 -2.03 -14.40
N ALA A 574 -41.34 -2.40 -13.14
CA ALA A 574 -41.08 -1.46 -12.06
C ALA A 574 -39.70 -0.80 -12.16
N GLY A 575 -38.68 -1.55 -12.57
CA GLY A 575 -37.30 -1.10 -12.66
C GLY A 575 -37.00 -0.12 -13.79
N THR A 576 -37.81 -0.14 -14.85
CA THR A 576 -37.67 0.77 -16.00
C THR A 576 -38.62 1.97 -15.95
N ASP A 577 -39.59 1.99 -15.02
CA ASP A 577 -40.53 3.10 -14.87
C ASP A 577 -39.96 4.20 -13.97
N PRO A 578 -39.68 5.42 -14.48
CA PRO A 578 -39.14 6.53 -13.69
C PRO A 578 -40.06 7.00 -12.55
N GLN A 579 -41.34 6.61 -12.57
CA GLN A 579 -42.30 6.94 -11.50
C GLN A 579 -42.36 5.87 -10.41
N SER A 580 -41.73 4.71 -10.63
CA SER A 580 -41.70 3.62 -9.66
C SER A 580 -40.68 3.90 -8.56
N PRO A 581 -40.97 3.58 -7.29
CA PRO A 581 -39.97 3.64 -6.21
C PRO A 581 -38.84 2.60 -6.41
N GLU A 582 -39.04 1.62 -7.27
CA GLU A 582 -38.04 0.59 -7.62
C GLU A 582 -37.27 0.91 -8.91
N TYR A 583 -37.39 2.13 -9.45
CA TYR A 583 -36.66 2.56 -10.65
C TYR A 583 -35.14 2.35 -10.48
N TRP A 584 -34.50 1.76 -11.47
CA TRP A 584 -33.05 1.47 -11.44
C TRP A 584 -32.17 2.71 -11.64
N GLY A 585 -32.79 3.87 -11.90
CA GLY A 585 -32.09 5.13 -12.16
C GLY A 585 -31.50 5.24 -13.57
N ASP A 586 -31.08 6.45 -13.93
CA ASP A 586 -30.43 6.75 -15.21
C ASP A 586 -28.93 6.43 -15.16
N LEU A 587 -28.38 5.99 -16.29
CA LEU A 587 -26.97 5.65 -16.48
C LEU A 587 -26.06 6.89 -16.37
N SER A 588 -24.81 6.66 -16.01
CA SER A 588 -23.71 7.63 -16.16
C SER A 588 -22.57 7.05 -17.01
N ASP A 589 -21.52 7.85 -17.28
CA ASP A 589 -20.30 7.31 -17.90
C ASP A 589 -19.72 6.17 -17.03
N PHE A 590 -19.33 5.06 -17.67
CA PHE A 590 -18.71 3.87 -17.04
C PHE A 590 -19.56 3.17 -15.96
N ASP A 591 -20.88 3.20 -16.10
CA ASP A 591 -21.82 2.69 -15.09
C ASP A 591 -22.00 1.16 -15.09
N GLN A 592 -22.03 0.54 -13.90
CA GLN A 592 -22.27 -0.89 -13.71
C GLN A 592 -23.62 -1.35 -14.29
N ARG A 593 -24.65 -0.48 -14.33
CA ARG A 593 -25.96 -0.80 -14.92
C ARG A 593 -25.87 -1.18 -16.40
N MET A 594 -24.86 -0.67 -17.13
CA MET A 594 -24.58 -1.09 -18.51
C MET A 594 -24.19 -2.56 -18.62
N VAL A 595 -23.55 -3.11 -17.58
CA VAL A 595 -23.16 -4.52 -17.51
C VAL A 595 -24.40 -5.39 -17.41
N GLU A 596 -25.33 -5.02 -16.52
CA GLU A 596 -26.52 -5.79 -16.23
C GLU A 596 -27.55 -5.74 -17.38
N MET A 597 -27.52 -4.68 -18.20
CA MET A 597 -28.28 -4.59 -19.45
C MET A 597 -28.02 -5.75 -20.42
N GLU A 598 -26.85 -6.41 -20.38
CA GLU A 598 -26.58 -7.60 -21.20
C GLU A 598 -27.57 -8.73 -20.89
N SER A 599 -27.82 -8.99 -19.61
CA SER A 599 -28.72 -10.06 -19.16
C SER A 599 -30.18 -9.76 -19.51
N ILE A 600 -30.56 -8.47 -19.47
CA ILE A 600 -31.89 -7.99 -19.90
C ILE A 600 -32.05 -8.11 -21.41
N ALA A 601 -31.03 -7.72 -22.19
CA ALA A 601 -31.03 -7.87 -23.64
C ALA A 601 -31.12 -9.35 -24.05
N PHE A 602 -30.42 -10.24 -23.35
CA PHE A 602 -30.58 -11.67 -23.55
C PHE A 602 -32.01 -12.14 -23.27
N ALA A 603 -32.63 -11.73 -22.16
CA ALA A 603 -34.00 -12.12 -21.83
C ALA A 603 -35.00 -11.69 -22.91
N LEU A 604 -34.85 -10.47 -23.42
CA LEU A 604 -35.62 -9.94 -24.54
C LEU A 604 -35.45 -10.79 -25.80
N LEU A 605 -34.20 -11.11 -26.16
CA LEU A 605 -33.89 -11.88 -27.38
C LEU A 605 -34.33 -13.34 -27.28
N ALA A 606 -34.17 -13.96 -26.11
CA ALA A 606 -34.50 -15.35 -25.87
C ALA A 606 -36.02 -15.57 -25.76
N ASN A 607 -36.75 -14.66 -25.12
CA ASN A 607 -38.20 -14.75 -24.99
C ASN A 607 -38.91 -13.39 -25.20
N PRO A 608 -39.01 -12.92 -26.45
CA PRO A 608 -39.58 -11.61 -26.75
C PRO A 608 -41.05 -11.51 -26.33
N THR A 609 -41.82 -12.61 -26.40
CA THR A 609 -43.26 -12.60 -26.08
C THR A 609 -43.58 -12.20 -24.65
N VAL A 610 -42.64 -12.46 -23.72
CA VAL A 610 -42.82 -12.15 -22.30
C VAL A 610 -42.23 -10.79 -21.96
N PHE A 611 -41.07 -10.45 -22.53
CA PHE A 611 -40.28 -9.29 -22.10
C PHE A 611 -40.39 -8.06 -23.01
N SER A 612 -41.02 -8.15 -24.20
CA SER A 612 -41.20 -6.99 -25.10
C SER A 612 -42.26 -6.00 -24.64
N PHE A 613 -43.23 -6.46 -23.84
CA PHE A 613 -44.38 -5.70 -23.37
C PHE A 613 -45.22 -5.06 -24.50
N ASP A 614 -45.36 -5.73 -25.66
CA ASP A 614 -46.09 -5.21 -26.83
C ASP A 614 -47.54 -4.80 -26.53
N SER A 615 -48.18 -5.41 -25.53
CA SER A 615 -49.54 -5.06 -25.07
C SER A 615 -49.60 -3.91 -24.07
N GLU A 616 -48.46 -3.42 -23.56
CA GLU A 616 -48.34 -2.37 -22.54
C GLU A 616 -47.48 -1.19 -23.08
N PRO A 617 -48.05 -0.28 -23.89
CA PRO A 617 -47.27 0.74 -24.62
C PRO A 617 -46.40 1.63 -23.72
N THR A 618 -46.87 1.96 -22.52
CA THR A 618 -46.11 2.77 -21.55
C THR A 618 -44.89 2.02 -21.03
N THR A 619 -45.05 0.75 -20.64
CA THR A 619 -43.95 -0.09 -20.15
C THR A 619 -42.93 -0.34 -21.25
N GLN A 620 -43.39 -0.62 -22.47
CA GLN A 620 -42.50 -0.78 -23.62
C GLN A 620 -41.72 0.51 -23.92
N ALA A 621 -42.37 1.68 -23.86
CA ALA A 621 -41.71 2.96 -24.05
C ALA A 621 -40.64 3.25 -22.97
N ASN A 622 -40.97 2.96 -21.70
CA ASN A 622 -40.03 3.09 -20.57
C ASN A 622 -38.81 2.17 -20.73
N LEU A 623 -39.03 0.90 -21.08
CA LEU A 623 -37.96 -0.06 -21.34
C LEU A 623 -37.05 0.37 -22.51
N ILE A 624 -37.64 0.82 -23.63
CA ILE A 624 -36.88 1.37 -24.76
C ILE A 624 -36.05 2.58 -24.33
N SER A 625 -36.67 3.51 -23.57
CA SER A 625 -36.00 4.72 -23.09
C SER A 625 -34.82 4.38 -22.19
N TRP A 626 -34.99 3.43 -21.27
CA TRP A 626 -33.93 3.03 -20.35
C TRP A 626 -32.77 2.32 -21.09
N LEU A 627 -33.07 1.37 -21.99
CA LEU A 627 -32.06 0.66 -22.78
C LEU A 627 -31.28 1.57 -23.73
N ARG A 628 -31.90 2.61 -24.30
CA ARG A 628 -31.24 3.55 -25.22
C ARG A 628 -30.10 4.34 -24.57
N GLN A 629 -30.14 4.56 -23.26
CA GLN A 629 -29.10 5.30 -22.52
C GLN A 629 -27.70 4.68 -22.70
N ILE A 630 -27.59 3.38 -23.01
CA ILE A 630 -26.30 2.72 -23.27
C ILE A 630 -25.51 3.35 -24.44
N ASN A 631 -26.19 4.04 -25.34
CA ASN A 631 -25.60 4.73 -26.50
C ASN A 631 -25.19 6.17 -26.20
N GLU A 632 -25.71 6.75 -25.12
CA GLU A 632 -25.54 8.17 -24.76
C GLU A 632 -24.30 8.40 -23.89
N HIS A 633 -23.83 7.35 -23.20
CA HIS A 633 -22.73 7.41 -22.25
C HIS A 633 -21.47 6.68 -22.72
N LYS A 634 -20.32 7.07 -22.14
CA LYS A 634 -19.04 6.40 -22.38
C LYS A 634 -18.99 5.06 -21.67
N MET A 635 -18.28 4.12 -22.28
CA MET A 635 -18.00 2.81 -21.71
C MET A 635 -16.55 2.42 -21.95
N PRO A 636 -15.97 1.55 -21.11
CA PRO A 636 -14.61 1.06 -21.31
C PRO A 636 -14.50 0.31 -22.64
N GLU A 637 -13.43 0.57 -23.39
CA GLU A 637 -13.11 -0.16 -24.63
C GLU A 637 -12.63 -1.60 -24.33
N THR A 638 -13.57 -2.43 -23.91
CA THR A 638 -13.39 -3.78 -23.38
C THR A 638 -14.59 -4.65 -23.80
N ASN A 639 -14.80 -5.80 -23.17
CA ASN A 639 -16.01 -6.59 -23.35
C ASN A 639 -17.32 -5.80 -23.15
N TRP A 640 -17.29 -4.63 -22.49
CA TRP A 640 -18.48 -3.78 -22.33
C TRP A 640 -19.12 -3.36 -23.65
N LEU A 641 -18.34 -3.30 -24.72
CA LEU A 641 -18.86 -3.01 -26.07
C LEU A 641 -19.84 -4.11 -26.54
N TRP A 642 -19.69 -5.36 -26.08
CA TRP A 642 -20.65 -6.43 -26.38
C TRP A 642 -22.01 -6.18 -25.74
N PHE A 643 -22.06 -5.56 -24.55
CA PHE A 643 -23.31 -5.21 -23.90
C PHE A 643 -24.10 -4.21 -24.75
N ARG A 644 -23.41 -3.18 -25.27
CA ARG A 644 -24.00 -2.24 -26.23
C ARG A 644 -24.51 -2.93 -27.50
N VAL A 645 -23.72 -3.84 -28.06
CA VAL A 645 -24.12 -4.57 -29.27
C VAL A 645 -25.39 -5.39 -29.03
N LEU A 646 -25.42 -6.20 -27.97
CA LEU A 646 -26.56 -7.07 -27.65
C LEU A 646 -27.81 -6.26 -27.29
N VAL A 647 -27.68 -5.17 -26.52
CA VAL A 647 -28.80 -4.26 -26.20
C VAL A 647 -29.38 -3.64 -27.46
N ASN A 648 -28.54 -3.15 -28.38
CA ASN A 648 -29.05 -2.57 -29.62
C ASN A 648 -29.67 -3.61 -30.56
N ILE A 649 -29.16 -4.85 -30.57
CA ILE A 649 -29.81 -5.96 -31.29
C ILE A 649 -31.19 -6.25 -30.70
N ALA A 650 -31.34 -6.27 -29.37
CA ALA A 650 -32.62 -6.43 -28.70
C ALA A 650 -33.59 -5.28 -29.04
N LEU A 651 -33.14 -4.02 -28.96
CA LEU A 651 -33.95 -2.85 -29.34
C LEU A 651 -34.55 -3.01 -30.76
N VAL A 652 -33.75 -3.47 -31.72
CA VAL A 652 -34.20 -3.64 -33.11
C VAL A 652 -35.11 -4.86 -33.27
N LYS A 653 -34.69 -6.03 -32.77
CA LYS A 653 -35.37 -7.30 -33.04
C LYS A 653 -36.63 -7.52 -32.22
N THR A 654 -36.70 -6.98 -31.00
CA THR A 654 -37.76 -7.32 -30.05
C THR A 654 -38.60 -6.12 -29.66
N LEU A 655 -38.09 -4.90 -29.79
CA LEU A 655 -38.77 -3.66 -29.40
C LEU A 655 -39.07 -2.73 -30.58
N ASN A 656 -38.91 -3.21 -31.81
CA ASN A 656 -39.24 -2.50 -33.06
C ASN A 656 -38.55 -1.13 -33.25
N VAL A 657 -37.38 -0.92 -32.64
CA VAL A 657 -36.58 0.29 -32.90
C VAL A 657 -35.97 0.22 -34.30
N PRO A 658 -36.13 1.26 -35.15
CA PRO A 658 -35.57 1.27 -36.49
C PRO A 658 -34.05 1.11 -36.50
N LEU A 659 -33.55 0.23 -37.37
CA LEU A 659 -32.14 -0.11 -37.37
C LEU A 659 -31.21 1.10 -37.60
N LEU A 660 -31.62 1.99 -38.49
CA LEU A 660 -30.84 3.19 -38.84
C LEU A 660 -30.53 4.09 -37.63
N GLU A 661 -31.32 4.02 -36.55
CA GLU A 661 -31.09 4.79 -35.33
C GLU A 661 -29.88 4.29 -34.52
N VAL A 662 -29.60 2.99 -34.57
CA VAL A 662 -28.59 2.36 -33.69
C VAL A 662 -27.44 1.70 -34.45
N GLN A 663 -27.55 1.56 -35.77
CA GLN A 663 -26.56 0.89 -36.61
C GLN A 663 -25.14 1.42 -36.43
N ALA A 664 -24.94 2.74 -36.42
CA ALA A 664 -23.63 3.34 -36.23
C ALA A 664 -22.98 2.97 -34.88
N HIS A 665 -23.78 2.76 -33.83
CA HIS A 665 -23.30 2.32 -32.52
C HIS A 665 -22.90 0.85 -32.52
N ILE A 666 -23.67 -0.01 -33.21
CA ILE A 666 -23.35 -1.42 -33.40
C ILE A 666 -22.04 -1.57 -34.18
N ASP A 667 -21.96 -0.94 -35.37
CA ASP A 667 -20.83 -1.07 -36.29
C ASP A 667 -19.53 -0.60 -35.63
N LYS A 668 -19.54 0.59 -35.01
CA LYS A 668 -18.37 1.13 -34.29
C LYS A 668 -17.91 0.23 -33.14
N SER A 669 -18.85 -0.37 -32.43
CA SER A 669 -18.53 -1.27 -31.31
C SER A 669 -17.93 -2.57 -31.82
N LEU A 670 -18.50 -3.17 -32.87
CA LEU A 670 -18.00 -4.39 -33.51
C LEU A 670 -16.62 -4.19 -34.14
N GLU A 671 -16.39 -3.08 -34.85
CA GLU A 671 -15.08 -2.73 -35.41
C GLU A 671 -14.00 -2.70 -34.33
N LYS A 672 -14.31 -2.14 -33.15
CA LYS A 672 -13.37 -2.12 -32.04
C LYS A 672 -13.19 -3.49 -31.40
N LEU A 673 -14.28 -4.23 -31.17
CA LEU A 673 -14.26 -5.60 -30.63
C LEU A 673 -13.44 -6.55 -31.51
N ASP A 674 -13.50 -6.38 -32.83
CA ASP A 674 -12.72 -7.16 -33.79
C ASP A 674 -11.20 -7.01 -33.62
N THR A 675 -10.74 -5.91 -32.98
CA THR A 675 -9.31 -5.68 -32.68
C THR A 675 -8.82 -6.46 -31.47
N PHE A 676 -9.71 -7.12 -30.73
CA PHE A 676 -9.37 -7.86 -29.51
C PHE A 676 -8.98 -9.32 -29.76
N ASP A 677 -9.15 -9.80 -30.99
CA ASP A 677 -8.67 -11.10 -31.43
C ASP A 677 -7.13 -11.16 -31.37
N ILE A 678 -6.60 -12.18 -30.72
CA ILE A 678 -5.16 -12.43 -30.57
C ILE A 678 -4.71 -13.70 -31.32
N GLY A 679 -5.61 -14.32 -32.08
CA GLY A 679 -5.34 -15.50 -32.92
C GLY A 679 -5.82 -16.81 -32.31
N GLU A 680 -5.98 -17.83 -33.17
CA GLU A 680 -6.43 -19.20 -32.81
C GLU A 680 -7.75 -19.20 -32.00
N GLY A 681 -8.65 -18.26 -32.29
CA GLY A 681 -9.92 -18.12 -31.58
C GLY A 681 -9.82 -17.44 -30.20
N TRP A 682 -8.61 -17.13 -29.72
CA TRP A 682 -8.46 -16.43 -28.45
C TRP A 682 -8.71 -14.93 -28.58
N SER A 683 -9.35 -14.35 -27.57
CA SER A 683 -9.57 -12.92 -27.48
C SER A 683 -9.07 -12.36 -26.15
N SER A 684 -8.54 -11.15 -26.21
CA SER A 684 -8.17 -10.35 -25.05
C SER A 684 -9.35 -9.49 -24.61
N ASP A 685 -9.50 -9.22 -23.30
CA ASP A 685 -10.49 -8.24 -22.85
C ASP A 685 -10.01 -6.80 -23.08
N GLY A 686 -10.09 -6.32 -24.32
CA GLY A 686 -9.46 -5.07 -24.76
C GLY A 686 -8.18 -5.31 -25.54
N LEU A 687 -7.59 -4.25 -26.10
CA LEU A 687 -6.42 -4.36 -26.98
C LEU A 687 -5.24 -5.05 -26.26
N TRP A 688 -4.72 -6.12 -26.87
CA TRP A 688 -3.54 -6.83 -26.38
C TRP A 688 -2.30 -5.96 -26.52
N CYS A 689 -1.71 -5.57 -25.40
CA CYS A 689 -0.56 -4.65 -25.34
C CYS A 689 0.20 -4.79 -24.01
N GLU A 690 1.33 -4.09 -23.85
CA GLU A 690 2.12 -4.12 -22.59
C GLU A 690 1.32 -3.79 -21.33
N GLN A 691 0.23 -3.02 -21.43
CA GLN A 691 -0.60 -2.67 -20.28
C GLN A 691 -1.64 -3.74 -19.94
N ARG A 692 -1.96 -4.61 -20.90
CA ARG A 692 -3.05 -5.59 -20.82
C ARG A 692 -2.77 -6.79 -21.72
N LYS A 693 -2.36 -7.89 -21.08
CA LYS A 693 -2.16 -9.21 -21.70
C LYS A 693 -3.00 -10.20 -20.91
N GLN A 694 -4.31 -10.22 -21.15
CA GLN A 694 -5.27 -11.03 -20.39
C GLN A 694 -6.07 -11.90 -21.37
N ALA A 695 -5.79 -13.20 -21.37
CA ALA A 695 -6.49 -14.24 -22.11
C ALA A 695 -6.81 -15.37 -21.13
N ASP A 696 -7.95 -15.22 -20.45
CA ASP A 696 -8.39 -16.11 -19.36
C ASP A 696 -9.85 -16.54 -19.58
N TYR A 697 -10.43 -17.28 -18.62
CA TYR A 697 -11.81 -17.76 -18.72
C TYR A 697 -12.83 -16.63 -18.91
N TYR A 698 -12.54 -15.42 -18.44
CA TYR A 698 -13.46 -14.30 -18.61
C TYR A 698 -13.61 -13.97 -20.09
N SER A 699 -12.51 -13.71 -20.80
CA SER A 699 -12.59 -13.43 -22.24
C SER A 699 -12.95 -14.69 -23.05
N GLY A 700 -12.36 -15.83 -22.70
CA GLY A 700 -12.48 -17.07 -23.47
C GLY A 700 -13.79 -17.85 -23.28
N SER A 701 -14.47 -17.75 -22.13
CA SER A 701 -15.65 -18.60 -21.88
C SER A 701 -16.96 -17.86 -21.68
N PHE A 702 -16.97 -16.77 -20.89
CA PHE A 702 -18.23 -16.20 -20.40
C PHE A 702 -18.40 -14.68 -20.61
N ALA A 703 -17.47 -14.03 -21.31
CA ALA A 703 -17.62 -12.66 -21.80
C ALA A 703 -17.56 -12.58 -23.32
N ILE A 704 -16.37 -12.58 -23.94
CA ILE A 704 -16.22 -12.27 -25.39
C ILE A 704 -16.72 -13.41 -26.27
N GLN A 705 -16.14 -14.61 -26.12
CA GLN A 705 -16.56 -15.78 -26.89
C GLN A 705 -18.05 -16.09 -26.70
N PHE A 706 -18.54 -15.96 -25.48
CA PHE A 706 -19.95 -16.11 -25.16
C PHE A 706 -20.82 -15.11 -25.92
N ALA A 707 -20.48 -13.81 -25.89
CA ALA A 707 -21.23 -12.78 -26.60
C ALA A 707 -21.16 -12.93 -28.13
N GLN A 708 -20.02 -13.38 -28.68
CA GLN A 708 -19.89 -13.73 -30.10
C GLN A 708 -20.85 -14.85 -30.51
N LEU A 709 -20.97 -15.91 -29.69
CA LEU A 709 -21.91 -17.01 -29.91
C LEU A 709 -23.37 -16.55 -29.81
N LEU A 710 -23.69 -15.65 -28.87
CA LEU A 710 -25.01 -15.03 -28.83
C LEU A 710 -25.28 -14.16 -30.07
N TYR A 711 -24.29 -13.43 -30.56
CA TYR A 711 -24.40 -12.67 -31.80
C TYR A 711 -24.67 -13.58 -33.01
N ILE A 712 -23.96 -14.70 -33.13
CA ILE A 712 -24.21 -15.72 -34.16
C ILE A 712 -25.65 -16.23 -34.07
N ARG A 713 -26.16 -16.47 -32.85
CA ARG A 713 -27.51 -16.98 -32.65
C ARG A 713 -28.59 -15.96 -32.97
N PHE A 714 -28.41 -14.72 -32.51
CA PHE A 714 -29.47 -13.72 -32.51
C PHE A 714 -29.36 -12.68 -33.61
N ALA A 715 -28.23 -12.51 -34.29
CA ALA A 715 -28.07 -11.51 -35.35
C ALA A 715 -27.23 -12.01 -36.56
N PRO A 716 -27.37 -13.27 -37.03
CA PRO A 716 -26.56 -13.78 -38.13
C PRO A 716 -26.74 -13.01 -39.45
N GLU A 717 -27.91 -12.41 -39.65
CA GLU A 717 -28.24 -11.66 -40.87
C GLU A 717 -27.67 -10.24 -40.91
N TYR A 718 -27.20 -9.72 -39.77
CA TYR A 718 -26.77 -8.34 -39.63
C TYR A 718 -25.45 -8.08 -40.36
N ASP A 719 -24.48 -8.95 -40.11
CA ASP A 719 -23.21 -9.02 -40.83
C ASP A 719 -22.82 -10.50 -41.01
N PRO A 720 -23.17 -11.11 -42.16
CA PRO A 720 -22.87 -12.50 -42.44
C PRO A 720 -21.37 -12.80 -42.48
N ALA A 721 -20.53 -11.84 -42.89
CA ALA A 721 -19.09 -12.03 -42.97
C ALA A 721 -18.46 -12.09 -41.57
N ARG A 722 -18.89 -11.20 -40.67
CA ARG A 722 -18.47 -11.22 -39.27
C ARG A 722 -19.02 -12.45 -38.53
N THR A 723 -20.26 -12.85 -38.83
CA THR A 723 -20.84 -14.09 -38.28
C THR A 723 -20.00 -15.31 -38.66
N PHE A 724 -19.61 -15.44 -39.93
CA PHE A 724 -18.70 -16.50 -40.38
C PHE A 724 -17.35 -16.45 -39.66
N LYS A 725 -16.75 -15.25 -39.52
CA LYS A 725 -15.51 -15.05 -38.77
C LYS A 725 -15.63 -15.54 -37.33
N TYR A 726 -16.72 -15.21 -36.63
CA TYR A 726 -16.93 -15.61 -35.24
C TYR A 726 -17.20 -17.11 -35.09
N ILE A 727 -17.85 -17.74 -36.08
CA ILE A 727 -18.00 -19.22 -36.13
C ILE A 727 -16.61 -19.87 -36.20
N GLU A 728 -15.74 -19.40 -37.10
CA GLU A 728 -14.38 -19.94 -37.22
C GLU A 728 -13.54 -19.69 -35.96
N GLN A 729 -13.67 -18.51 -35.33
CA GLN A 729 -13.00 -18.24 -34.05
C GLN A 729 -13.46 -19.18 -32.93
N ALA A 730 -14.77 -19.43 -32.82
CA ALA A 730 -15.30 -20.39 -31.83
C ALA A 730 -14.82 -21.82 -32.10
N ARG A 731 -14.72 -22.22 -33.38
CA ARG A 731 -14.20 -23.53 -33.80
C ARG A 731 -12.73 -23.72 -33.41
N GLU A 732 -11.89 -22.73 -33.70
CA GLU A 732 -10.46 -22.76 -33.34
C GLU A 732 -10.26 -22.73 -31.82
N PHE A 733 -11.03 -21.92 -31.09
CA PHE A 733 -10.97 -21.87 -29.63
C PHE A 733 -11.38 -23.21 -29.00
N GLY A 734 -12.53 -23.77 -29.41
CA GLY A 734 -13.05 -25.03 -28.88
C GLY A 734 -12.09 -26.21 -29.05
N LYS A 735 -11.34 -26.25 -30.16
CA LYS A 735 -10.37 -27.30 -30.51
C LYS A 735 -9.38 -27.61 -29.38
N GLU A 736 -8.96 -26.59 -28.63
CA GLU A 736 -7.98 -26.75 -27.56
C GLU A 736 -8.55 -26.40 -26.18
N TYR A 737 -9.68 -25.68 -26.08
CA TYR A 737 -10.23 -25.24 -24.79
C TYR A 737 -10.64 -26.39 -23.86
N TRP A 738 -10.99 -27.56 -24.39
CA TRP A 738 -11.29 -28.74 -23.56
C TRP A 738 -10.14 -29.13 -22.63
N ARG A 739 -8.89 -28.79 -22.99
CA ARG A 739 -7.68 -29.07 -22.20
C ARG A 739 -7.61 -28.33 -20.87
N TYR A 740 -8.42 -27.29 -20.69
CA TYR A 740 -8.52 -26.55 -19.44
C TYR A 740 -9.31 -27.29 -18.35
N PHE A 741 -9.91 -28.43 -18.70
CA PHE A 741 -10.68 -29.28 -17.80
C PHE A 741 -9.97 -30.62 -17.63
N ASP A 742 -10.07 -31.18 -16.43
CA ASP A 742 -9.63 -32.54 -16.18
C ASP A 742 -10.73 -33.55 -16.57
N PRO A 743 -10.40 -34.86 -16.63
CA PRO A 743 -11.37 -35.88 -16.96
C PRO A 743 -12.58 -35.98 -16.03
N GLN A 744 -12.49 -35.46 -14.80
CA GLN A 744 -13.59 -35.45 -13.81
C GLN A 744 -14.43 -34.17 -13.89
N GLY A 745 -14.01 -33.17 -14.66
CA GLY A 745 -14.68 -31.89 -14.85
C GLY A 745 -14.12 -30.75 -14.02
N ALA A 746 -13.05 -30.94 -13.24
CA ALA A 746 -12.41 -29.82 -12.55
C ALA A 746 -11.71 -28.92 -13.58
N ALA A 747 -11.87 -27.62 -13.45
CA ALA A 747 -11.17 -26.65 -14.30
C ALA A 747 -9.88 -26.18 -13.64
N ILE A 748 -8.87 -25.84 -14.44
CA ILE A 748 -7.63 -25.23 -13.94
C ILE A 748 -7.92 -23.76 -13.54
N PRO A 749 -7.91 -23.38 -12.25
CA PRO A 749 -8.19 -21.99 -11.88
C PRO A 749 -7.06 -21.07 -12.35
N PHE A 750 -7.37 -20.14 -13.24
CA PHE A 750 -6.41 -19.20 -13.83
C PHE A 750 -7.07 -17.86 -14.20
N GLY A 751 -6.42 -16.74 -13.87
CA GLY A 751 -6.89 -15.40 -14.20
C GLY A 751 -7.90 -14.79 -13.22
N ARG A 752 -8.69 -13.84 -13.70
CA ARG A 752 -9.66 -13.07 -12.88
C ARG A 752 -11.07 -13.68 -12.90
N SER A 753 -11.96 -13.14 -12.08
CA SER A 753 -13.40 -13.50 -12.04
C SER A 753 -13.65 -14.99 -11.76
N LEU A 754 -12.75 -15.61 -11.00
CA LEU A 754 -12.82 -17.05 -10.67
C LEU A 754 -14.01 -17.39 -9.78
N THR A 755 -14.59 -16.39 -9.10
CA THR A 755 -15.76 -16.54 -8.23
C THR A 755 -17.04 -16.94 -8.99
N TYR A 756 -17.03 -16.88 -10.32
CA TYR A 756 -18.17 -17.23 -11.17
C TYR A 756 -18.25 -18.73 -11.50
N ARG A 757 -17.21 -19.50 -11.15
CA ARG A 757 -17.22 -20.97 -11.08
C ARG A 757 -17.74 -21.67 -12.34
N PHE A 758 -19.04 -21.96 -12.38
CA PHE A 758 -19.70 -22.74 -13.43
C PHE A 758 -19.55 -22.05 -14.77
N ALA A 759 -19.43 -20.71 -14.78
CA ALA A 759 -19.23 -19.90 -15.97
C ALA A 759 -18.02 -20.35 -16.82
N PHE A 760 -17.07 -21.11 -16.25
CA PHE A 760 -15.96 -21.67 -17.02
C PHE A 760 -16.46 -22.63 -18.11
N ALA A 761 -17.62 -23.27 -17.94
CA ALA A 761 -18.24 -24.09 -18.99
C ALA A 761 -19.25 -23.33 -19.88
N ALA A 762 -19.38 -22.01 -19.73
CA ALA A 762 -20.37 -21.23 -20.48
C ALA A 762 -20.16 -21.28 -22.00
N PHE A 763 -18.91 -21.38 -22.46
CA PHE A 763 -18.61 -21.61 -23.87
C PHE A 763 -19.31 -22.86 -24.42
N TRP A 764 -19.24 -23.98 -23.68
CA TRP A 764 -19.87 -25.25 -24.10
C TRP A 764 -21.39 -25.13 -24.18
N ALA A 765 -22.01 -24.36 -23.28
CA ALA A 765 -23.44 -24.10 -23.35
C ALA A 765 -23.79 -23.19 -24.55
N ALA A 766 -23.04 -22.11 -24.75
CA ALA A 766 -23.28 -21.14 -25.81
C ALA A 766 -23.02 -21.68 -27.21
N VAL A 767 -22.02 -22.55 -27.41
CA VAL A 767 -21.67 -23.08 -28.73
C VAL A 767 -22.77 -24.01 -29.26
N VAL A 768 -23.35 -24.82 -28.37
CA VAL A 768 -24.50 -25.67 -28.67
C VAL A 768 -25.73 -24.81 -28.90
N PHE A 769 -25.98 -23.82 -28.04
CA PHE A 769 -27.12 -22.90 -28.18
C PHE A 769 -27.07 -22.09 -29.49
N ALA A 770 -25.87 -21.73 -29.95
CA ALA A 770 -25.65 -21.06 -31.23
C ALA A 770 -25.74 -21.99 -32.45
N GLY A 771 -25.74 -23.31 -32.25
CA GLY A 771 -25.74 -24.30 -33.32
C GLY A 771 -24.41 -24.37 -34.09
N VAL A 772 -23.30 -24.08 -33.42
CA VAL A 772 -21.96 -24.11 -34.04
C VAL A 772 -21.35 -25.49 -33.88
N GLU A 773 -21.03 -26.13 -34.99
CA GLU A 773 -20.31 -27.40 -35.02
C GLU A 773 -18.83 -27.18 -34.73
N LEU A 774 -18.23 -28.01 -33.87
CA LEU A 774 -16.83 -27.93 -33.49
C LEU A 774 -15.97 -28.94 -34.26
N PRO A 775 -14.66 -28.69 -34.43
CA PRO A 775 -13.75 -29.65 -35.05
C PRO A 775 -13.31 -30.73 -34.05
N ALA A 776 -12.60 -31.74 -34.58
CA ALA A 776 -11.93 -32.74 -33.75
C ALA A 776 -10.98 -32.10 -32.72
N PRO A 777 -10.85 -32.66 -31.50
CA PRO A 777 -11.38 -33.96 -31.05
C PRO A 777 -12.75 -33.91 -30.33
N ILE A 778 -13.51 -32.83 -30.52
CA ILE A 778 -14.80 -32.58 -29.85
C ILE A 778 -15.93 -32.31 -30.86
N GLU A 779 -15.81 -32.87 -32.06
CA GLU A 779 -16.77 -32.77 -33.15
C GLU A 779 -18.11 -33.44 -32.83
N GLU A 780 -18.08 -34.46 -31.98
CA GLU A 780 -19.28 -35.14 -31.51
C GLU A 780 -19.98 -34.33 -30.42
N MET A 781 -21.27 -34.10 -30.60
CA MET A 781 -22.10 -33.40 -29.61
C MET A 781 -22.02 -34.03 -28.22
N GLY A 782 -21.87 -35.35 -28.15
CA GLY A 782 -21.67 -36.10 -26.90
C GLY A 782 -20.40 -35.69 -26.13
N SER A 783 -19.35 -35.25 -26.81
CA SER A 783 -18.12 -34.73 -26.19
C SER A 783 -18.38 -33.39 -25.50
N VAL A 784 -19.09 -32.47 -26.18
CA VAL A 784 -19.47 -31.16 -25.63
C VAL A 784 -20.41 -31.33 -24.43
N LYS A 785 -21.40 -32.23 -24.55
CA LYS A 785 -22.29 -32.64 -23.45
C LYS A 785 -21.50 -33.17 -22.26
N GLY A 786 -20.55 -34.06 -22.50
CA GLY A 786 -19.69 -34.61 -21.47
C GLY A 786 -18.87 -33.55 -20.74
N LEU A 787 -18.25 -32.61 -21.46
CA LEU A 787 -17.46 -31.53 -20.86
C LEU A 787 -18.31 -30.64 -19.95
N LEU A 788 -19.49 -30.21 -20.42
CA LEU A 788 -20.40 -29.37 -19.65
C LEU A 788 -20.94 -30.10 -18.41
N LEU A 789 -21.48 -31.32 -18.56
CA LEU A 789 -22.12 -32.03 -17.46
C LEU A 789 -21.13 -32.50 -16.39
N ARG A 790 -19.93 -32.97 -16.77
CA ARG A 790 -18.90 -33.32 -15.79
C ARG A 790 -18.48 -32.09 -14.97
N HIS A 791 -18.32 -30.93 -15.60
CA HIS A 791 -17.96 -29.70 -14.90
C HIS A 791 -19.03 -29.31 -13.86
N LEU A 792 -20.31 -29.34 -14.24
CA LEU A 792 -21.41 -29.06 -13.32
C LEU A 792 -21.48 -30.09 -12.18
N ARG A 793 -21.28 -31.39 -12.47
CA ARG A 793 -21.23 -32.45 -11.45
C ARG A 793 -20.05 -32.29 -10.51
N TRP A 794 -18.89 -31.82 -11.00
CA TRP A 794 -17.73 -31.56 -10.16
C TRP A 794 -18.02 -30.44 -9.16
N TRP A 795 -18.62 -29.35 -9.62
CA TRP A 795 -19.03 -28.24 -8.76
C TRP A 795 -20.11 -28.62 -7.75
N ALA A 796 -21.08 -29.44 -8.15
CA ALA A 796 -22.15 -29.94 -7.26
C ALA A 796 -21.61 -30.77 -6.09
N LYS A 797 -20.39 -31.32 -6.20
CA LYS A 797 -19.71 -32.07 -5.13
C LYS A 797 -18.95 -31.18 -4.15
N GLN A 798 -18.79 -29.87 -4.43
CA GLN A 798 -18.03 -28.97 -3.56
C GLN A 798 -18.88 -28.53 -2.36
N PRO A 799 -18.53 -28.92 -1.12
CA PRO A 799 -19.43 -28.79 0.03
C PRO A 799 -19.57 -27.36 0.57
N HIS A 800 -18.68 -26.43 0.18
CA HIS A 800 -18.55 -25.12 0.81
C HIS A 800 -18.74 -23.94 -0.16
N ILE A 801 -19.31 -24.16 -1.34
CA ILE A 801 -19.52 -23.09 -2.34
C ILE A 801 -20.79 -22.27 -2.10
N PHE A 802 -21.66 -22.72 -1.20
CA PHE A 802 -22.88 -22.04 -0.77
C PHE A 802 -22.74 -21.49 0.65
N ASN A 803 -23.40 -20.37 0.91
CA ASN A 803 -23.68 -19.83 2.24
C ASN A 803 -24.71 -20.72 2.95
N THR A 804 -24.91 -20.49 4.25
CA THR A 804 -25.88 -21.24 5.07
C THR A 804 -27.33 -21.07 4.63
N ASP A 805 -27.64 -20.03 3.87
CA ASP A 805 -28.96 -19.76 3.28
C ASP A 805 -29.15 -20.41 1.89
N GLY A 806 -28.13 -21.11 1.38
CA GLY A 806 -28.16 -21.76 0.07
C GLY A 806 -27.72 -20.86 -1.10
N THR A 807 -27.37 -19.59 -0.87
CA THR A 807 -26.85 -18.70 -1.91
C THR A 807 -25.37 -18.98 -2.21
N PRO A 808 -24.87 -18.82 -3.45
CA PRO A 808 -23.44 -19.00 -3.72
C PRO A 808 -22.61 -17.92 -3.00
N ASN A 809 -21.43 -18.27 -2.49
CA ASN A 809 -20.56 -17.33 -1.77
C ASN A 809 -19.43 -16.74 -2.64
N ILE A 810 -18.82 -15.64 -2.22
CA ILE A 810 -17.58 -15.12 -2.83
C ILE A 810 -16.40 -16.00 -2.41
N GLY A 811 -15.78 -16.66 -3.38
CA GLY A 811 -14.66 -17.57 -3.18
C GLY A 811 -14.51 -18.51 -4.36
N PHE A 812 -13.81 -19.64 -4.17
CA PHE A 812 -13.67 -20.68 -5.19
C PHE A 812 -14.34 -21.98 -4.71
N ALA A 813 -13.60 -22.93 -4.10
CA ALA A 813 -14.17 -24.15 -3.51
C ALA A 813 -14.80 -23.92 -2.12
N TYR A 814 -14.48 -22.79 -1.48
CA TYR A 814 -15.01 -22.33 -0.21
C TYR A 814 -14.97 -20.77 -0.16
N PRO A 815 -15.58 -20.10 0.84
CA PRO A 815 -15.55 -18.65 0.94
C PRO A 815 -14.11 -18.13 1.11
N ASN A 816 -13.63 -17.29 0.20
CA ASN A 816 -12.29 -16.74 0.26
C ASN A 816 -12.25 -15.29 -0.25
N MET A 817 -12.23 -14.32 0.68
CA MET A 817 -12.25 -12.89 0.36
C MET A 817 -10.92 -12.33 -0.14
N TYR A 818 -9.82 -13.08 -0.05
CA TYR A 818 -8.53 -12.69 -0.66
C TYR A 818 -8.56 -12.83 -2.19
N LEU A 819 -9.49 -13.64 -2.72
CA LEU A 819 -9.74 -13.78 -4.16
C LEU A 819 -10.61 -12.65 -4.73
N ALA A 820 -11.39 -11.97 -3.88
CA ALA A 820 -12.40 -10.98 -4.28
C ALA A 820 -11.79 -9.77 -5.00
N GLU A 821 -12.40 -9.39 -6.11
CA GLU A 821 -12.11 -8.18 -6.88
C GLU A 821 -12.90 -6.96 -6.37
N ASP A 822 -12.47 -5.77 -6.76
CA ASP A 822 -13.06 -4.47 -6.41
C ASP A 822 -14.50 -4.29 -6.94
N TYR A 823 -14.88 -5.07 -7.95
CA TYR A 823 -16.21 -5.09 -8.54
C TYR A 823 -17.08 -6.28 -8.07
N ASN A 824 -16.63 -7.10 -7.11
CA ASN A 824 -17.46 -8.19 -6.61
C ASN A 824 -18.45 -7.69 -5.54
N SER A 825 -19.73 -7.72 -5.89
CA SER A 825 -20.85 -7.76 -4.93
C SER A 825 -21.10 -9.21 -4.48
N PRO A 826 -21.86 -9.44 -3.39
CA PRO A 826 -22.45 -10.74 -3.07
C PRO A 826 -23.21 -11.37 -4.24
N GLN A 827 -23.77 -10.55 -5.13
CA GLN A 827 -24.51 -11.00 -6.30
C GLN A 827 -23.63 -11.37 -7.48
N SER A 828 -22.32 -11.10 -7.41
CA SER A 828 -21.48 -11.27 -8.58
C SER A 828 -21.35 -12.70 -9.09
N VAL A 829 -21.44 -13.63 -8.15
CA VAL A 829 -21.35 -15.07 -8.35
C VAL A 829 -22.43 -15.63 -9.29
N TYR A 830 -23.56 -14.93 -9.50
CA TYR A 830 -24.65 -15.38 -10.36
C TYR A 830 -24.33 -15.34 -11.86
N TRP A 831 -23.19 -14.78 -12.29
CA TRP A 831 -22.69 -15.02 -13.65
C TRP A 831 -22.49 -16.52 -13.96
N CYS A 832 -22.37 -17.36 -12.94
CA CYS A 832 -22.37 -18.82 -13.08
C CYS A 832 -23.55 -19.34 -13.91
N LEU A 833 -24.66 -18.61 -13.95
CA LEU A 833 -25.88 -19.01 -14.65
C LEU A 833 -25.75 -19.03 -16.17
N LYS A 834 -24.72 -18.40 -16.76
CA LYS A 834 -24.44 -18.46 -18.21
C LYS A 834 -24.29 -19.90 -18.72
N SER A 835 -23.81 -20.82 -17.88
CA SER A 835 -23.65 -22.23 -18.25
C SER A 835 -24.97 -23.01 -18.32
N PHE A 836 -26.06 -22.47 -17.76
CA PHE A 836 -27.41 -23.04 -17.90
C PHE A 836 -28.14 -22.60 -19.16
N LEU A 837 -27.49 -21.81 -20.04
CA LEU A 837 -28.02 -21.41 -21.34
C LEU A 837 -28.50 -22.61 -22.19
N VAL A 838 -27.86 -23.76 -22.03
CA VAL A 838 -28.20 -25.01 -22.74
C VAL A 838 -29.61 -25.52 -22.43
N LEU A 839 -30.20 -25.13 -21.29
CA LEU A 839 -31.58 -25.50 -20.93
C LEU A 839 -32.62 -24.89 -21.88
N GLY A 840 -32.24 -23.90 -22.69
CA GLY A 840 -33.12 -23.30 -23.72
C GLY A 840 -33.30 -24.15 -24.98
N LEU A 841 -32.61 -25.29 -25.07
CA LEU A 841 -32.77 -26.25 -26.15
C LEU A 841 -34.03 -27.10 -25.93
N ASN A 842 -34.76 -27.41 -27.00
CA ASN A 842 -35.93 -28.30 -26.95
C ASN A 842 -35.53 -29.71 -26.50
N ASP A 843 -36.39 -30.45 -25.80
CA ASP A 843 -36.09 -31.81 -25.29
C ASP A 843 -35.65 -32.81 -26.38
N THR A 844 -36.07 -32.58 -27.63
CA THR A 844 -35.72 -33.41 -28.79
C THR A 844 -34.43 -32.96 -29.48
N ASP A 845 -33.75 -31.93 -28.98
CA ASP A 845 -32.51 -31.41 -29.55
C ASP A 845 -31.41 -32.47 -29.55
N ALA A 846 -30.56 -32.45 -30.58
CA ALA A 846 -29.46 -33.40 -30.75
C ALA A 846 -28.53 -33.45 -29.52
N PHE A 847 -28.38 -32.35 -28.78
CA PHE A 847 -27.63 -32.32 -27.53
C PHE A 847 -28.21 -33.25 -26.44
N TRP A 848 -29.53 -33.21 -26.23
CA TRP A 848 -30.18 -34.06 -25.23
C TRP A 848 -30.22 -35.52 -25.65
N GLN A 849 -30.35 -35.78 -26.96
CA GLN A 849 -30.39 -37.12 -27.53
C GLN A 849 -29.00 -37.78 -27.65
N ALA A 850 -27.92 -36.99 -27.72
CA ALA A 850 -26.57 -37.52 -27.80
C ALA A 850 -26.18 -38.30 -26.53
N GLU A 851 -25.46 -39.42 -26.72
CA GLU A 851 -24.80 -40.11 -25.62
C GLU A 851 -23.73 -39.21 -24.99
N GLU A 852 -23.61 -39.20 -23.66
CA GLU A 852 -22.56 -38.43 -22.99
C GLU A 852 -21.21 -39.13 -23.18
N LEU A 853 -20.30 -38.53 -23.94
CA LEU A 853 -19.00 -39.11 -24.22
C LEU A 853 -17.97 -38.67 -23.18
N GLY A 854 -16.96 -39.53 -22.97
CA GLY A 854 -15.85 -39.27 -22.06
C GLY A 854 -15.02 -38.04 -22.45
N HIS A 855 -14.15 -37.59 -21.54
CA HIS A 855 -13.20 -36.52 -21.86
C HIS A 855 -12.27 -36.98 -23.00
N PRO A 856 -11.93 -36.13 -24.00
CA PRO A 856 -11.21 -36.54 -25.21
C PRO A 856 -9.95 -37.37 -24.93
N ARG A 857 -9.23 -37.00 -23.87
CA ARG A 857 -8.04 -37.69 -23.35
C ARG A 857 -8.23 -39.16 -22.96
N ILE A 858 -9.40 -39.56 -22.46
CA ILE A 858 -9.65 -40.91 -21.92
C ILE A 858 -10.56 -41.77 -22.81
N ARG A 859 -10.95 -41.27 -23.99
CA ARG A 859 -11.77 -42.02 -24.94
C ARG A 859 -10.89 -42.99 -25.72
N GLU A 860 -11.15 -44.29 -25.57
CA GLU A 860 -10.38 -45.39 -26.20
C GLU A 860 -10.28 -45.28 -27.74
N GLU A 861 -11.28 -44.70 -28.40
CA GLU A 861 -11.29 -44.47 -29.86
C GLU A 861 -10.28 -43.40 -30.31
N ILE A 862 -10.02 -42.40 -29.46
CA ILE A 862 -9.05 -41.31 -29.68
C ILE A 862 -7.65 -41.76 -29.21
N MET A 863 -7.57 -42.61 -28.18
CA MET A 863 -6.31 -43.22 -27.69
C MET A 863 -5.61 -44.14 -28.70
N ARG A 864 -6.33 -44.69 -29.71
CA ARG A 864 -5.69 -45.48 -30.78
C ARG A 864 -4.86 -44.64 -31.76
N LEU A 865 -4.95 -43.31 -31.68
CA LEU A 865 -4.12 -42.33 -32.39
C LEU A 865 -3.20 -41.61 -31.38
N ASP A 866 -2.33 -42.36 -30.69
CA ASP A 866 -1.29 -41.86 -29.75
C ASP A 866 -0.34 -40.77 -30.32
N ASN A 867 -0.52 -40.41 -31.61
CA ASN A 867 0.26 -39.44 -32.36
C ASN A 867 -0.48 -38.11 -32.69
N GLU A 868 -1.81 -37.98 -32.55
CA GLU A 868 -2.52 -36.78 -33.06
C GLU A 868 -2.95 -35.76 -32.00
N VAL A 869 -3.38 -36.18 -30.80
CA VAL A 869 -3.87 -35.24 -29.77
C VAL A 869 -2.77 -34.82 -28.79
N GLY A 870 -1.93 -35.75 -28.32
CA GLY A 870 -0.80 -35.46 -27.42
C GLY A 870 -1.18 -34.99 -26.00
N ASP A 871 -0.36 -35.38 -25.02
CA ASP A 871 -0.53 -35.01 -23.60
C ASP A 871 -0.18 -33.55 -23.30
N VAL A 872 0.56 -32.91 -24.21
CA VAL A 872 1.10 -31.57 -24.04
C VAL A 872 0.77 -30.73 -25.27
N LYS A 873 0.32 -29.49 -25.06
CA LYS A 873 0.00 -28.54 -26.13
C LYS A 873 0.49 -27.13 -25.81
N VAL A 874 1.26 -26.53 -26.72
CA VAL A 874 1.58 -25.10 -26.70
C VAL A 874 0.42 -24.31 -27.28
N LEU A 875 -0.11 -23.37 -26.50
CA LEU A 875 -1.05 -22.36 -26.95
C LEU A 875 -0.32 -21.02 -27.00
N TRP A 876 0.01 -20.57 -28.22
CA TRP A 876 0.75 -19.34 -28.39
C TRP A 876 -0.06 -18.12 -27.92
N PRO A 877 -1.32 -17.87 -28.35
CA PRO A 877 -2.02 -16.64 -28.01
C PRO A 877 -2.10 -16.35 -26.49
N PRO A 878 -2.51 -17.29 -25.61
CA PRO A 878 -2.50 -17.07 -24.17
C PRO A 878 -1.11 -17.26 -23.52
N ARG A 879 -0.09 -17.70 -24.29
CA ARG A 879 1.30 -17.94 -23.86
C ARG A 879 1.42 -19.01 -22.78
N GLN A 880 0.78 -20.16 -23.03
CA GLN A 880 0.66 -21.26 -22.07
C GLN A 880 1.00 -22.62 -22.69
N ILE A 881 1.52 -23.53 -21.86
CA ILE A 881 1.66 -24.95 -22.20
C ILE A 881 0.64 -25.74 -21.37
N LEU A 882 -0.32 -26.37 -22.04
CA LEU A 882 -1.35 -27.18 -21.41
C LEU A 882 -0.82 -28.61 -21.26
N CYS A 883 -0.88 -29.12 -20.04
CA CYS A 883 -0.39 -30.45 -19.67
C CYS A 883 -1.57 -31.30 -19.21
N ASN A 884 -2.03 -32.21 -20.07
CA ASN A 884 -3.13 -33.14 -19.81
C ASN A 884 -2.60 -34.57 -19.69
N THR A 885 -1.65 -34.77 -18.77
CA THR A 885 -1.00 -36.08 -18.55
C THR A 885 -1.91 -37.05 -17.80
N GLN A 886 -1.59 -38.35 -17.77
CA GLN A 886 -2.33 -39.35 -16.98
C GLN A 886 -2.42 -38.97 -15.50
N GLU A 887 -1.32 -38.44 -14.99
CA GLU A 887 -1.05 -38.11 -13.60
C GLU A 887 -1.74 -36.83 -13.15
N HIS A 888 -1.76 -35.81 -14.01
CA HIS A 888 -2.17 -34.48 -13.62
C HIS A 888 -2.59 -33.61 -14.82
N THR A 889 -3.66 -32.84 -14.63
CA THR A 889 -4.08 -31.76 -15.54
C THR A 889 -3.70 -30.40 -14.96
N PHE A 890 -2.82 -29.68 -15.66
CA PHE A 890 -2.34 -28.37 -15.25
C PHE A 890 -1.87 -27.56 -16.45
N LEU A 891 -1.58 -26.28 -16.24
CA LEU A 891 -0.97 -25.42 -17.27
C LEU A 891 0.31 -24.78 -16.74
N LEU A 892 1.26 -24.56 -17.64
CA LEU A 892 2.44 -23.72 -17.44
C LEU A 892 2.18 -22.36 -18.10
N SER A 893 2.50 -21.26 -17.40
CA SER A 893 2.24 -19.90 -17.88
C SER A 893 3.54 -19.13 -18.03
N SER A 894 3.79 -18.56 -19.21
CA SER A 894 5.01 -17.79 -19.50
C SER A 894 4.74 -16.30 -19.64
N GLU A 895 3.53 -15.93 -20.04
CA GLU A 895 3.07 -14.54 -20.09
C GLU A 895 1.63 -14.47 -19.63
N GLN A 896 1.31 -13.39 -18.94
CA GLN A 896 0.01 -12.72 -18.85
C GLN A 896 0.13 -11.72 -17.70
N SER A 897 -0.45 -10.54 -17.86
CA SER A 897 -0.33 -9.46 -16.89
C SER A 897 -1.36 -8.37 -17.16
N THR A 898 -1.61 -7.55 -16.15
CA THR A 898 -2.50 -6.41 -16.28
C THR A 898 -2.07 -5.26 -15.40
N THR A 899 -2.17 -4.04 -15.92
CA THR A 899 -1.93 -2.83 -15.13
C THR A 899 -3.05 -2.56 -14.13
N LYS A 900 -4.25 -3.13 -14.32
CA LYS A 900 -5.37 -3.02 -13.38
C LYS A 900 -4.96 -3.59 -12.02
N ARG A 901 -5.28 -2.87 -10.94
CA ARG A 901 -4.84 -3.18 -9.57
C ARG A 901 -5.96 -3.84 -8.76
N PHE A 902 -6.35 -5.07 -9.11
CA PHE A 902 -7.24 -5.88 -8.26
C PHE A 902 -6.44 -6.82 -7.34
N LYS A 903 -7.10 -7.34 -6.29
CA LYS A 903 -6.46 -8.18 -5.27
C LYS A 903 -5.83 -9.43 -5.89
N ALA A 904 -4.65 -9.78 -5.38
CA ALA A 904 -3.90 -10.98 -5.75
C ALA A 904 -3.64 -11.15 -7.25
N ARG A 905 -3.58 -10.07 -8.03
CA ARG A 905 -3.34 -10.14 -9.49
C ARG A 905 -2.01 -10.84 -9.85
N GLU A 906 -0.98 -10.68 -9.02
CA GLU A 906 0.30 -11.34 -9.19
C GLU A 906 0.16 -12.87 -9.03
N ALA A 907 -0.71 -13.35 -8.14
CA ALA A 907 -1.00 -14.77 -8.00
C ALA A 907 -1.91 -15.30 -9.13
N LYS A 908 -2.80 -14.46 -9.66
CA LYS A 908 -3.75 -14.83 -10.73
C LYS A 908 -3.10 -14.99 -12.11
N TYR A 909 -1.99 -14.28 -12.38
CA TYR A 909 -1.28 -14.34 -13.66
C TYR A 909 0.23 -14.65 -13.56
N GLY A 910 0.88 -14.37 -12.43
CA GLY A 910 2.34 -14.44 -12.30
C GLY A 910 2.92 -15.82 -11.96
N LYS A 911 2.12 -16.80 -11.51
CA LYS A 911 2.61 -18.14 -11.19
C LYS A 911 3.11 -18.89 -12.43
N LEU A 912 4.09 -19.76 -12.23
CA LEU A 912 4.71 -20.59 -13.27
C LEU A 912 3.77 -21.73 -13.71
N ALA A 913 2.92 -22.22 -12.81
CA ALA A 913 1.96 -23.28 -13.09
C ALA A 913 0.65 -23.12 -12.31
N TYR A 914 -0.45 -23.60 -12.88
CA TYR A 914 -1.79 -23.62 -12.26
C TYR A 914 -2.42 -25.01 -12.43
N SER A 915 -3.07 -25.52 -11.38
CA SER A 915 -3.46 -26.93 -11.27
C SER A 915 -4.97 -27.12 -11.08
N SER A 916 -5.59 -28.06 -11.80
CA SER A 916 -7.00 -28.42 -11.58
C SER A 916 -7.24 -29.09 -10.22
N ALA A 917 -6.28 -29.87 -9.72
CA ALA A 917 -6.38 -30.64 -8.49
C ALA A 917 -5.95 -29.85 -7.23
N PHE A 918 -4.87 -29.08 -7.35
CA PHE A 918 -4.22 -28.36 -6.23
C PHE A 918 -4.59 -26.87 -6.18
N GLY A 919 -5.17 -26.33 -7.26
CA GLY A 919 -5.48 -24.91 -7.38
C GLY A 919 -4.21 -24.06 -7.40
N PHE A 920 -4.33 -22.85 -6.86
CA PHE A 920 -3.20 -21.98 -6.56
C PHE A 920 -3.46 -21.17 -5.28
N SER A 921 -2.43 -20.55 -4.72
CA SER A 921 -2.53 -19.76 -3.51
C SER A 921 -2.46 -18.25 -3.76
N VAL A 922 -3.34 -17.50 -3.10
CA VAL A 922 -3.38 -16.03 -3.07
C VAL A 922 -2.75 -15.52 -1.76
N PRO A 923 -1.97 -14.43 -1.80
CA PRO A 923 -1.27 -13.94 -0.63
C PRO A 923 -2.24 -13.29 0.38
N CYS A 924 -2.03 -13.55 1.68
CA CYS A 924 -2.77 -12.92 2.77
C CYS A 924 -1.93 -11.88 3.57
N GLY A 925 -0.65 -11.75 3.22
CA GLY A 925 0.33 -10.90 3.88
C GLY A 925 1.73 -11.04 3.25
N PRO A 926 2.75 -10.35 3.78
CA PRO A 926 4.06 -10.23 3.12
C PRO A 926 5.11 -11.27 3.53
N SER A 927 4.90 -12.03 4.62
CA SER A 927 5.83 -13.09 5.03
C SER A 927 5.79 -14.30 4.09
N LEU A 928 6.79 -15.18 4.13
CA LEU A 928 6.88 -16.32 3.20
C LEU A 928 5.65 -17.24 3.27
N GLU A 929 5.18 -17.55 4.48
CA GLU A 929 3.99 -18.37 4.75
C GLU A 929 2.71 -17.69 4.27
N GLN A 930 2.67 -16.36 4.30
CA GLN A 930 1.53 -15.54 3.89
C GLN A 930 1.50 -15.26 2.39
N VAL A 931 2.66 -15.20 1.73
CA VAL A 931 2.75 -15.12 0.27
C VAL A 931 2.33 -16.46 -0.35
N ALA A 932 2.55 -17.58 0.35
CA ALA A 932 2.20 -18.93 -0.07
C ALA A 932 2.74 -19.24 -1.48
N PRO A 933 4.07 -19.44 -1.62
CA PRO A 933 4.80 -19.48 -2.90
C PRO A 933 4.57 -20.73 -3.76
N ASP A 934 3.36 -21.27 -3.83
CA ASP A 934 3.08 -22.43 -4.69
C ASP A 934 3.22 -22.07 -6.17
N SER A 935 3.90 -22.96 -6.91
CA SER A 935 4.23 -22.81 -8.32
C SER A 935 4.79 -21.42 -8.69
N THR A 936 5.56 -20.81 -7.79
CA THR A 936 6.07 -19.44 -7.95
C THR A 936 7.57 -19.41 -7.65
N LEU A 937 8.32 -18.58 -8.39
CA LEU A 937 9.67 -18.18 -8.01
C LEU A 937 9.61 -16.87 -7.22
N LEU A 938 10.05 -16.92 -5.97
CA LEU A 938 10.20 -15.77 -5.08
C LEU A 938 11.65 -15.35 -5.02
N VAL A 939 11.88 -14.05 -4.97
CA VAL A 939 13.21 -13.49 -4.72
C VAL A 939 13.16 -12.40 -3.66
N SER A 940 14.20 -12.35 -2.82
CA SER A 940 14.38 -11.33 -1.80
C SER A 940 15.86 -10.98 -1.68
N LEU A 941 16.17 -9.76 -1.24
CA LEU A 941 17.55 -9.36 -0.92
C LEU A 941 17.96 -9.76 0.52
N GLY A 942 17.09 -10.46 1.26
CA GLY A 942 17.36 -10.90 2.63
C GLY A 942 17.52 -9.75 3.64
N LEU A 943 17.15 -8.52 3.24
CA LEU A 943 17.29 -7.31 4.05
C LEU A 943 16.19 -7.20 5.10
N GLU A 944 14.98 -7.68 4.81
CA GLU A 944 13.80 -7.65 5.67
C GLU A 944 13.01 -8.96 5.58
N GLU A 945 12.29 -9.34 6.65
CA GLU A 945 11.47 -10.57 6.68
C GLU A 945 10.30 -10.56 5.66
N ASP A 946 9.94 -9.37 5.17
CA ASP A 946 8.73 -9.10 4.38
C ASP A 946 9.03 -8.58 2.93
N ASP A 947 10.29 -8.67 2.46
CA ASP A 947 10.69 -8.16 1.12
C ASP A 947 10.73 -9.25 0.03
N TRP A 948 9.64 -10.02 -0.09
CA TRP A 948 9.51 -11.00 -1.17
C TRP A 948 8.97 -10.34 -2.44
N LYS A 949 9.58 -10.66 -3.59
CA LYS A 949 9.09 -10.35 -4.93
C LYS A 949 8.74 -11.63 -5.66
N VAL A 950 7.62 -11.60 -6.38
CA VAL A 950 7.16 -12.69 -7.25
C VAL A 950 7.27 -12.25 -8.70
N ARG A 951 7.26 -13.22 -9.63
CA ARG A 951 7.23 -12.91 -11.06
C ARG A 951 6.03 -12.03 -11.42
N TRP A 952 6.31 -10.87 -11.99
CA TRP A 952 5.29 -9.94 -12.44
C TRP A 952 5.69 -9.22 -13.72
N SER A 953 4.74 -9.08 -14.64
CA SER A 953 4.93 -8.44 -15.95
C SER A 953 6.11 -9.02 -16.75
N PRO A 954 6.10 -10.33 -17.05
CA PRO A 954 7.11 -10.93 -17.91
C PRO A 954 7.09 -10.31 -19.32
N TYR A 955 8.24 -10.34 -19.99
CA TYR A 955 8.49 -9.82 -21.34
C TYR A 955 9.46 -10.74 -22.09
N ASP A 956 9.71 -10.46 -23.38
CA ASP A 956 10.53 -11.28 -24.28
C ASP A 956 10.14 -12.77 -24.24
N VAL A 957 8.86 -13.07 -24.45
CA VAL A 957 8.36 -14.44 -24.41
C VAL A 957 8.61 -15.15 -25.73
N GLU A 958 9.24 -16.32 -25.63
CA GLU A 958 9.63 -17.16 -26.76
C GLU A 958 9.17 -18.60 -26.54
N THR A 959 8.96 -19.33 -27.63
CA THR A 959 8.64 -20.76 -27.61
C THR A 959 9.65 -21.51 -28.46
N GLY A 960 10.00 -22.72 -28.05
CA GLY A 960 10.97 -23.56 -28.75
C GLY A 960 10.75 -25.04 -28.45
N GLU A 961 11.71 -25.87 -28.86
CA GLU A 961 11.72 -27.31 -28.62
C GLU A 961 13.11 -27.76 -28.19
N VAL A 962 13.17 -28.65 -27.21
CA VAL A 962 14.41 -29.27 -26.72
C VAL A 962 14.38 -30.76 -27.03
N TYR A 963 15.41 -31.24 -27.74
CA TYR A 963 15.58 -32.67 -27.99
C TYR A 963 16.40 -33.31 -26.87
N MET A 964 15.80 -34.24 -26.14
CA MET A 964 16.42 -34.98 -25.06
C MET A 964 17.06 -36.27 -25.61
N LYS A 965 18.39 -36.34 -25.74
CA LYS A 965 19.04 -37.52 -26.36
C LYS A 965 18.87 -38.80 -25.52
N GLU A 966 18.85 -38.70 -24.20
CA GLU A 966 18.72 -39.84 -23.28
C GLU A 966 17.39 -40.61 -23.45
N CYS A 967 16.30 -39.91 -23.76
CA CYS A 967 14.99 -40.53 -23.98
C CYS A 967 14.52 -40.47 -25.44
N GLY A 968 15.25 -39.79 -26.34
CA GLY A 968 14.90 -39.64 -27.75
C GLY A 968 13.61 -38.85 -27.99
N GLU A 969 13.26 -37.96 -27.06
CA GLU A 969 12.00 -37.20 -27.05
C GLU A 969 12.26 -35.71 -27.31
N THR A 970 11.45 -35.09 -28.17
CA THR A 970 11.44 -33.64 -28.36
C THR A 970 10.34 -33.02 -27.52
N VAL A 971 10.68 -32.07 -26.67
CA VAL A 971 9.77 -31.46 -25.68
C VAL A 971 9.61 -29.97 -25.99
N PRO A 972 8.38 -29.44 -26.09
CA PRO A 972 8.19 -28.01 -26.27
C PRO A 972 8.56 -27.25 -25.00
N ILE A 973 9.10 -26.05 -25.16
CA ILE A 973 9.48 -25.16 -24.06
C ILE A 973 8.91 -23.76 -24.30
N MET A 974 8.71 -23.03 -23.20
CA MET A 974 8.48 -21.59 -23.26
C MET A 974 9.43 -20.87 -22.32
N MET A 975 9.95 -19.74 -22.79
CA MET A 975 10.88 -18.90 -22.08
C MET A 975 10.27 -17.51 -21.88
N SER A 976 10.54 -16.90 -20.72
CA SER A 976 10.12 -15.53 -20.41
C SER A 976 11.14 -14.83 -19.52
N ARG A 977 11.29 -13.50 -19.68
CA ARG A 977 12.14 -12.69 -18.82
C ARG A 977 11.31 -11.83 -17.90
N TRP A 978 11.84 -11.56 -16.71
CA TRP A 978 11.25 -10.59 -15.80
C TRP A 978 12.31 -9.94 -14.91
N LYS A 979 11.96 -8.78 -14.36
CA LYS A 979 12.79 -8.04 -13.40
C LYS A 979 12.07 -7.93 -12.07
N PRO A 980 12.62 -8.47 -10.97
CA PRO A 980 11.96 -8.37 -9.66
C PRO A 980 11.99 -6.95 -9.08
N TRP A 981 13.00 -6.15 -9.47
CA TRP A 981 13.12 -4.74 -9.08
C TRP A 981 13.39 -3.87 -10.30
N ILE A 982 12.74 -2.70 -10.37
CA ILE A 982 12.93 -1.74 -11.47
C ILE A 982 14.32 -1.06 -11.40
N ARG A 983 14.85 -0.86 -10.18
CA ARG A 983 16.10 -0.11 -9.95
C ARG A 983 17.36 -0.99 -9.91
N LEU A 984 17.21 -2.28 -9.67
CA LEU A 984 18.32 -3.22 -9.67
C LEU A 984 18.33 -3.94 -11.01
N ASP A 985 19.51 -4.07 -11.60
CA ASP A 985 19.67 -4.85 -12.82
C ASP A 985 19.87 -6.33 -12.45
N VAL A 986 18.78 -6.90 -11.93
CA VAL A 986 18.57 -8.33 -11.71
C VAL A 986 17.54 -8.77 -12.75
N VAL A 987 17.98 -9.60 -13.69
CA VAL A 987 17.13 -10.16 -14.74
C VAL A 987 17.05 -11.66 -14.51
N ILE A 988 15.81 -12.17 -14.51
CA ILE A 988 15.56 -13.60 -14.39
C ILE A 988 14.88 -14.04 -15.67
N GLU A 989 15.57 -14.89 -16.41
CA GLU A 989 15.00 -15.63 -17.53
C GLU A 989 14.53 -16.98 -17.00
N THR A 990 13.30 -17.36 -17.34
CA THR A 990 12.63 -18.56 -16.85
C THR A 990 12.16 -19.38 -18.03
N LEU A 991 12.66 -20.60 -18.10
CA LEU A 991 12.27 -21.62 -19.06
C LEU A 991 11.41 -22.67 -18.36
N LEU A 992 10.26 -22.96 -18.94
CA LEU A 992 9.29 -23.93 -18.45
C LEU A 992 9.22 -25.12 -19.41
N MET A 993 9.48 -26.31 -18.88
CA MET A 993 9.35 -27.58 -19.59
C MET A 993 8.20 -28.41 -19.01
N PRO A 994 7.27 -28.88 -19.84
CA PRO A 994 6.20 -29.78 -19.44
C PRO A 994 6.73 -31.20 -19.14
N PRO A 995 5.89 -32.09 -18.61
CA PRO A 995 6.26 -33.47 -18.41
C PRO A 995 6.57 -34.22 -19.70
N MET A 996 7.51 -35.16 -19.59
CA MET A 996 7.98 -36.03 -20.67
C MET A 996 7.31 -37.40 -20.57
N ARG A 997 7.16 -38.09 -21.70
CA ARG A 997 6.64 -39.47 -21.75
C ARG A 997 7.51 -40.43 -20.92
N ARG A 998 8.83 -40.22 -20.93
CA ARG A 998 9.77 -41.04 -20.14
C ARG A 998 9.62 -40.83 -18.64
N TRP A 999 9.27 -39.62 -18.21
CA TRP A 999 9.18 -39.23 -16.80
C TRP A 999 7.88 -38.48 -16.53
N PRO A 1000 6.76 -39.21 -16.52
CA PRO A 1000 5.46 -38.60 -16.41
C PRO A 1000 5.26 -38.00 -15.01
N GLY A 1001 4.44 -36.96 -14.92
CA GLY A 1001 4.20 -36.20 -13.68
C GLY A 1001 5.33 -35.25 -13.25
N TRP A 1002 6.48 -35.21 -13.94
CA TRP A 1002 7.60 -34.32 -13.64
C TRP A 1002 7.74 -33.19 -14.65
N SER A 1003 7.63 -31.94 -14.21
CA SER A 1003 7.96 -30.76 -15.01
C SER A 1003 9.32 -30.19 -14.60
N VAL A 1004 10.02 -29.52 -15.52
CA VAL A 1004 11.32 -28.89 -15.25
C VAL A 1004 11.18 -27.38 -15.39
N ARG A 1005 11.83 -26.65 -14.48
CA ARG A 1005 11.92 -25.20 -14.51
C ARG A 1005 13.38 -24.81 -14.42
N VAL A 1006 13.81 -23.93 -15.31
CA VAL A 1006 15.17 -23.40 -15.35
C VAL A 1006 15.09 -21.90 -15.18
N HIS A 1007 15.88 -21.36 -14.26
CA HIS A 1007 15.96 -19.94 -13.97
C HIS A 1007 17.40 -19.45 -14.16
N HIS A 1008 17.64 -18.73 -15.25
CA HIS A 1008 18.91 -18.04 -15.48
C HIS A 1008 18.86 -16.68 -14.78
N VAL A 1009 19.61 -16.53 -13.70
CA VAL A 1009 19.63 -15.32 -12.88
C VAL A 1009 20.89 -14.54 -13.19
N LYS A 1010 20.71 -13.38 -13.81
CA LYS A 1010 21.78 -12.44 -14.11
C LYS A 1010 21.69 -11.22 -13.21
N CYS A 1011 22.71 -10.99 -12.42
CA CYS A 1011 22.84 -9.81 -11.57
C CYS A 1011 24.08 -9.02 -11.95
N THR A 1012 23.87 -7.83 -12.51
CA THR A 1012 24.94 -6.87 -12.83
C THR A 1012 25.01 -5.74 -11.79
N THR A 1013 24.13 -5.75 -10.79
CA THR A 1013 24.19 -4.80 -9.68
C THR A 1013 25.15 -5.31 -8.61
N HIS A 1014 26.06 -4.45 -8.13
CA HIS A 1014 26.93 -4.79 -7.00
C HIS A 1014 26.09 -4.92 -5.71
N LEU A 1015 25.93 -6.15 -5.23
CA LEU A 1015 25.31 -6.43 -3.93
C LEU A 1015 26.33 -6.17 -2.80
N SER A 1016 25.88 -5.55 -1.72
CA SER A 1016 26.70 -5.33 -0.52
C SER A 1016 26.84 -6.62 0.30
N MET A 1017 27.85 -6.71 1.18
CA MET A 1017 28.03 -7.86 2.11
C MET A 1017 26.81 -8.17 3.00
N ARG A 1018 25.86 -7.23 3.14
CA ARG A 1018 24.63 -7.41 3.93
C ARG A 1018 23.44 -7.89 3.10
N GLU A 1019 23.51 -7.74 1.78
CA GLU A 1019 22.47 -8.19 0.86
C GLU A 1019 22.78 -9.61 0.41
N ARG A 1020 21.82 -10.50 0.56
CA ARG A 1020 21.93 -11.89 0.09
C ARG A 1020 20.73 -12.18 -0.77
N LEU A 1021 20.95 -12.54 -2.03
CA LEU A 1021 19.85 -12.89 -2.89
C LEU A 1021 19.30 -14.25 -2.44
N GLN A 1022 18.14 -14.22 -1.81
CA GLN A 1022 17.35 -15.40 -1.47
C GLN A 1022 16.41 -15.68 -2.62
N ILE A 1023 16.41 -16.92 -3.09
CA ILE A 1023 15.53 -17.40 -4.15
C ILE A 1023 14.76 -18.59 -3.59
N VAL A 1024 13.44 -18.56 -3.64
CA VAL A 1024 12.58 -19.64 -3.17
C VAL A 1024 11.69 -20.08 -4.31
N GLU A 1025 11.78 -21.35 -4.69
CA GLU A 1025 10.90 -21.95 -5.68
C GLU A 1025 9.94 -22.93 -5.00
N GLY A 1026 8.66 -22.82 -5.32
CA GLY A 1026 7.63 -23.73 -4.79
C GLY A 1026 7.05 -24.69 -5.82
N GLY A 1027 6.77 -25.91 -5.36
CA GLY A 1027 5.92 -26.89 -6.03
C GLY A 1027 4.43 -26.57 -5.85
N PHE A 1028 3.56 -27.56 -6.00
CA PHE A 1028 2.12 -27.36 -5.82
C PHE A 1028 1.72 -27.39 -4.34
N ALA A 1029 0.71 -26.61 -3.95
CA ALA A 1029 0.16 -26.62 -2.61
C ALA A 1029 -0.74 -27.84 -2.39
N ALA A 1030 -0.32 -28.78 -1.55
CA ALA A 1030 -1.09 -29.98 -1.21
C ALA A 1030 -1.94 -29.76 0.05
N SER A 1031 -3.12 -30.37 0.13
CA SER A 1031 -3.97 -30.32 1.33
C SER A 1031 -3.19 -30.77 2.56
N ALA A 1032 -3.28 -30.00 3.64
CA ALA A 1032 -2.69 -30.34 4.94
C ALA A 1032 -3.64 -31.17 5.82
N GLN A 1033 -4.71 -31.73 5.24
CA GLN A 1033 -5.66 -32.61 5.92
C GLN A 1033 -5.45 -34.08 5.50
N ALA A 1034 -5.54 -34.97 6.47
CA ALA A 1034 -5.63 -36.41 6.26
C ALA A 1034 -7.10 -36.84 6.21
N ALA A 1035 -7.41 -37.92 5.49
CA ALA A 1035 -8.78 -38.43 5.29
C ALA A 1035 -9.53 -38.79 6.61
N ASP A 1036 -8.82 -38.92 7.73
CA ASP A 1036 -9.38 -39.21 9.05
C ASP A 1036 -9.62 -37.95 9.92
N SER A 1037 -9.51 -36.75 9.35
CA SER A 1037 -9.84 -35.44 9.96
C SER A 1037 -9.01 -35.01 11.18
N VAL A 1038 -7.96 -35.74 11.56
CA VAL A 1038 -7.26 -35.53 12.86
C VAL A 1038 -5.90 -34.82 12.78
N SER A 1039 -5.18 -34.71 11.65
CA SER A 1039 -3.85 -34.08 11.70
C SER A 1039 -3.54 -33.08 10.60
N ILE A 1040 -3.13 -31.88 11.05
CA ILE A 1040 -2.13 -31.05 10.37
C ILE A 1040 -0.79 -31.77 10.56
N PHE A 1041 0.01 -31.95 9.51
CA PHE A 1041 1.34 -32.56 9.65
C PHE A 1041 2.28 -31.59 10.39
N GLU A 1042 2.21 -31.56 11.72
CA GLU A 1042 3.00 -30.63 12.54
C GLU A 1042 4.50 -30.94 12.49
N GLU A 1043 4.87 -32.20 12.29
CA GLU A 1043 6.26 -32.66 12.21
C GLU A 1043 6.52 -33.47 10.93
N PRO A 1044 7.76 -33.46 10.40
CA PRO A 1044 8.15 -34.30 9.27
C PRO A 1044 8.02 -35.78 9.62
N CYS A 1045 7.59 -36.59 8.66
CA CYS A 1045 7.60 -38.04 8.81
C CYS A 1045 9.05 -38.55 8.80
N ALA A 1046 9.51 -39.13 9.90
CA ALA A 1046 10.86 -39.69 10.01
C ALA A 1046 10.83 -41.23 10.16
N PRO A 1047 11.74 -41.96 9.46
CA PRO A 1047 12.61 -41.54 8.37
C PRO A 1047 11.91 -41.58 6.99
N LEU A 1048 12.51 -40.93 5.97
CA LEU A 1048 12.16 -41.16 4.55
C LEU A 1048 12.23 -42.67 4.28
N PRO A 1049 11.11 -43.34 3.97
CA PRO A 1049 11.13 -44.78 3.79
C PRO A 1049 11.92 -45.14 2.53
N THR A 1050 12.93 -45.98 2.71
CA THR A 1050 13.80 -46.49 1.62
C THR A 1050 13.10 -47.50 0.70
N ARG A 1051 11.86 -47.89 1.02
CA ARG A 1051 11.02 -48.80 0.24
C ARG A 1051 9.57 -48.31 0.18
N ALA A 1052 8.94 -48.47 -0.99
CA ALA A 1052 7.58 -48.03 -1.27
C ALA A 1052 6.52 -48.63 -0.34
N GLU A 1053 6.77 -49.83 0.20
CA GLU A 1053 5.86 -50.61 1.07
C GLU A 1053 5.46 -49.90 2.38
N HIS A 1054 6.20 -48.87 2.81
CA HIS A 1054 5.92 -48.12 4.05
C HIS A 1054 5.14 -46.81 3.85
N ILE A 1055 4.97 -46.32 2.61
CA ILE A 1055 4.28 -45.04 2.33
C ILE A 1055 2.76 -45.24 2.18
N GLU A 1056 2.31 -46.40 1.73
CA GLU A 1056 0.90 -46.67 1.35
C GLU A 1056 -0.13 -46.52 2.49
N LYS A 1057 0.29 -46.28 3.73
CA LYS A 1057 -0.61 -46.18 4.90
C LYS A 1057 -0.52 -44.88 5.70
N THR A 1058 0.30 -43.91 5.28
CA THR A 1058 0.54 -42.69 6.07
C THR A 1058 0.63 -41.48 5.17
N PHE A 1059 -0.42 -40.64 5.19
CA PHE A 1059 -0.31 -39.27 4.71
C PHE A 1059 0.78 -38.54 5.52
N GLY A 1060 1.52 -37.65 4.87
CA GLY A 1060 2.71 -37.06 5.49
C GLY A 1060 3.51 -36.18 4.56
N TRP A 1061 4.58 -35.59 5.11
CA TRP A 1061 5.60 -34.92 4.32
C TRP A 1061 7.00 -35.29 4.77
N TRP A 1062 7.92 -35.21 3.81
CA TRP A 1062 9.31 -35.59 3.96
C TRP A 1062 10.20 -34.54 3.30
N SER A 1063 11.41 -34.35 3.84
CA SER A 1063 12.44 -33.55 3.18
C SER A 1063 13.82 -34.12 3.44
N ASN A 1064 14.71 -33.90 2.48
CA ASN A 1064 16.14 -34.09 2.62
C ASN A 1064 16.86 -32.82 2.12
N ARG A 1065 18.18 -32.88 1.91
CA ARG A 1065 18.96 -31.72 1.48
C ARG A 1065 18.43 -31.11 0.17
N ASP A 1066 18.07 -31.98 -0.79
CA ASP A 1066 17.86 -31.59 -2.18
C ASP A 1066 16.40 -31.76 -2.65
N SER A 1067 15.53 -32.41 -1.87
CA SER A 1067 14.14 -32.65 -2.23
C SER A 1067 13.17 -32.54 -1.06
N ALA A 1068 11.93 -32.17 -1.36
CA ALA A 1068 10.80 -32.18 -0.44
C ALA A 1068 9.58 -32.80 -1.11
N PHE A 1069 8.78 -33.55 -0.35
CA PHE A 1069 7.68 -34.34 -0.86
C PHE A 1069 6.51 -34.37 0.13
N ILE A 1070 5.29 -34.27 -0.39
CA ILE A 1070 4.03 -34.28 0.38
C ILE A 1070 3.09 -35.30 -0.25
N LEU A 1071 2.48 -36.12 0.58
CA LEU A 1071 1.38 -37.03 0.21
C LEU A 1071 0.16 -36.72 1.09
N SER A 1072 -0.95 -36.35 0.46
CA SER A 1072 -2.20 -36.02 1.14
C SER A 1072 -3.42 -36.55 0.40
N GLU A 1073 -4.62 -36.28 0.91
CA GLU A 1073 -5.89 -36.66 0.27
C GLU A 1073 -6.07 -36.06 -1.14
N SER A 1074 -5.43 -34.91 -1.43
CA SER A 1074 -5.46 -34.26 -2.74
C SER A 1074 -4.51 -34.89 -3.76
N GLY A 1075 -3.66 -35.83 -3.32
CA GLY A 1075 -2.64 -36.47 -4.15
C GLY A 1075 -1.23 -36.22 -3.63
N ALA A 1076 -0.25 -36.22 -4.54
CA ALA A 1076 1.16 -36.07 -4.22
C ALA A 1076 1.74 -34.80 -4.86
N SER A 1077 2.58 -34.05 -4.12
CA SER A 1077 3.37 -32.96 -4.67
C SER A 1077 4.81 -33.02 -4.17
N GLY A 1078 5.77 -32.81 -5.06
CA GLY A 1078 7.19 -32.82 -4.74
C GLY A 1078 7.99 -31.77 -5.50
N ILE A 1079 9.16 -31.45 -4.96
CA ILE A 1079 10.13 -30.57 -5.57
C ILE A 1079 11.54 -31.09 -5.32
N VAL A 1080 12.44 -30.89 -6.28
CA VAL A 1080 13.83 -31.32 -6.22
C VAL A 1080 14.75 -30.28 -6.85
N ASN A 1081 15.85 -29.99 -6.16
CA ASN A 1081 16.92 -29.16 -6.67
C ASN A 1081 17.83 -29.99 -7.60
N LEU A 1082 17.86 -29.65 -8.88
CA LEU A 1082 18.68 -30.28 -9.92
C LEU A 1082 19.91 -29.45 -10.29
N THR A 1083 20.08 -28.29 -9.67
CA THR A 1083 21.18 -27.36 -9.93
C THR A 1083 22.55 -28.03 -9.76
N ASP A 1084 23.38 -27.99 -10.80
CA ASP A 1084 24.74 -28.51 -10.78
C ASP A 1084 25.71 -27.53 -10.08
N PRO A 1085 26.49 -27.96 -9.09
CA PRO A 1085 27.53 -27.13 -8.48
C PRO A 1085 28.55 -26.57 -9.49
N SER A 1086 28.76 -27.22 -10.65
CA SER A 1086 29.70 -26.77 -11.69
C SER A 1086 29.16 -25.65 -12.59
N LEU A 1087 27.86 -25.31 -12.50
CA LEU A 1087 27.22 -24.19 -13.21
C LEU A 1087 27.28 -22.87 -12.48
N ARG A 1088 27.86 -22.88 -11.29
CA ARG A 1088 28.20 -21.66 -10.58
C ARG A 1088 29.37 -21.05 -11.32
N ASP A 1089 29.24 -19.79 -11.73
CA ASP A 1089 30.30 -19.06 -12.40
C ASP A 1089 31.64 -19.29 -11.65
N ALA A 1090 32.55 -20.02 -12.28
CA ALA A 1090 33.86 -20.36 -11.71
C ALA A 1090 34.78 -19.12 -11.64
N SER A 1091 34.34 -17.98 -12.17
CA SER A 1091 35.11 -16.74 -12.28
C SER A 1091 34.81 -15.69 -11.20
N ALA A 1092 33.99 -16.00 -10.19
CA ALA A 1092 33.61 -15.05 -9.13
C ALA A 1092 33.49 -15.73 -7.76
N ASN A 1093 33.76 -15.01 -6.67
CA ASN A 1093 33.61 -15.42 -5.26
C ASN A 1093 32.13 -15.62 -4.86
N VAL A 1094 31.35 -16.36 -5.65
CA VAL A 1094 29.91 -16.54 -5.47
C VAL A 1094 29.61 -17.86 -4.75
N LEU A 1095 29.10 -17.76 -3.53
CA LEU A 1095 28.68 -18.90 -2.72
C LEU A 1095 27.16 -19.09 -2.81
N VAL A 1096 26.74 -20.24 -3.31
CA VAL A 1096 25.32 -20.64 -3.33
C VAL A 1096 25.08 -21.78 -2.34
N SER A 1097 24.18 -21.57 -1.38
CA SER A 1097 23.67 -22.64 -0.52
C SER A 1097 22.23 -22.98 -0.90
N SER A 1098 21.88 -24.26 -0.89
CA SER A 1098 20.54 -24.74 -1.27
C SER A 1098 20.00 -25.68 -0.21
N ARG A 1099 18.70 -25.59 0.07
CA ARG A 1099 17.98 -26.51 0.95
C ARG A 1099 16.55 -26.70 0.46
N ALA A 1100 16.11 -27.95 0.40
CA ALA A 1100 14.70 -28.27 0.24
C ALA A 1100 13.99 -28.41 1.60
N THR A 1101 12.74 -27.95 1.68
CA THR A 1101 11.89 -28.09 2.87
C THR A 1101 10.43 -27.99 2.49
N VAL A 1102 9.53 -28.25 3.45
CA VAL A 1102 8.10 -27.95 3.31
C VAL A 1102 7.76 -26.77 4.19
N ILE A 1103 6.97 -25.84 3.66
CA ILE A 1103 6.41 -24.72 4.43
C ILE A 1103 4.92 -24.94 4.65
N ARG A 1104 4.44 -24.43 5.79
CA ARG A 1104 3.02 -24.38 6.11
C ARG A 1104 2.50 -23.02 5.68
N ALA A 1105 1.68 -22.98 4.64
CA ALA A 1105 1.04 -21.75 4.23
C ALA A 1105 0.01 -21.31 5.28
N ASP A 1106 -0.17 -19.99 5.43
CA ASP A 1106 -1.20 -19.45 6.30
C ASP A 1106 -2.59 -19.96 5.82
N PRO A 1107 -3.51 -20.26 6.74
CA PRO A 1107 -4.84 -20.73 6.36
C PRO A 1107 -5.55 -19.73 5.44
N ASN A 1108 -6.36 -20.27 4.54
CA ASN A 1108 -7.16 -19.55 3.55
C ASN A 1108 -6.38 -18.88 2.41
N THR A 1109 -5.11 -19.22 2.22
CA THR A 1109 -4.32 -18.77 1.06
C THR A 1109 -4.68 -19.53 -0.23
N ASN A 1110 -4.83 -20.85 -0.20
CA ASN A 1110 -5.14 -21.67 -1.39
C ASN A 1110 -6.63 -21.62 -1.80
N LEU A 1111 -6.95 -21.77 -3.09
CA LEU A 1111 -8.33 -21.66 -3.57
C LEU A 1111 -9.19 -22.93 -3.37
N ILE A 1112 -8.57 -24.10 -3.21
CA ILE A 1112 -9.25 -25.39 -3.10
C ILE A 1112 -9.25 -25.90 -1.66
N ALA A 1113 -8.09 -25.88 -0.99
CA ALA A 1113 -7.93 -26.38 0.38
C ALA A 1113 -7.64 -25.25 1.37
N GLN A 1114 -8.37 -25.18 2.48
CA GLN A 1114 -8.23 -24.10 3.48
C GLN A 1114 -6.89 -24.13 4.22
N ARG A 1115 -6.21 -25.28 4.27
CA ARG A 1115 -4.91 -25.47 4.92
C ARG A 1115 -4.04 -26.28 3.99
N THR A 1116 -2.88 -25.75 3.63
CA THR A 1116 -1.98 -26.39 2.68
C THR A 1116 -0.54 -26.41 3.16
N LEU A 1117 0.20 -27.38 2.64
CA LEU A 1117 1.65 -27.47 2.71
C LEU A 1117 2.22 -27.26 1.31
N ILE A 1118 3.36 -26.57 1.22
CA ILE A 1118 4.02 -26.28 -0.06
C ILE A 1118 5.46 -26.83 0.02
N PRO A 1119 5.86 -27.73 -0.89
CA PRO A 1119 7.24 -28.18 -0.96
C PRO A 1119 8.06 -27.09 -1.68
N ILE A 1120 9.16 -26.66 -1.08
CA ILE A 1120 10.01 -25.58 -1.61
C ILE A 1120 11.48 -25.99 -1.71
N VAL A 1121 12.19 -25.37 -2.64
CA VAL A 1121 13.65 -25.29 -2.69
C VAL A 1121 14.04 -23.84 -2.44
N GLN A 1122 14.91 -23.63 -1.45
CA GLN A 1122 15.46 -22.32 -1.13
C GLN A 1122 16.94 -22.28 -1.48
N HIS A 1123 17.34 -21.25 -2.23
CA HIS A 1123 18.71 -20.90 -2.53
C HIS A 1123 19.09 -19.59 -1.83
N GLU A 1124 20.29 -19.54 -1.28
CA GLU A 1124 20.90 -18.31 -0.75
C GLU A 1124 22.19 -18.07 -1.51
N VAL A 1125 22.23 -16.96 -2.26
CA VAL A 1125 23.36 -16.55 -3.09
C VAL A 1125 24.09 -15.40 -2.39
N SER A 1126 25.38 -15.59 -2.14
CA SER A 1126 26.28 -14.57 -1.60
C SER A 1126 27.36 -14.28 -2.65
N ALA A 1127 27.35 -13.07 -3.21
CA ALA A 1127 28.32 -12.59 -4.19
C ALA A 1127 28.94 -11.29 -3.67
N GLU A 1128 30.20 -11.31 -3.23
CA GLU A 1128 30.85 -10.13 -2.65
C GLU A 1128 31.27 -9.13 -3.74
N GLY A 1129 30.40 -8.17 -4.06
CA GLY A 1129 30.77 -7.05 -4.94
C GLY A 1129 31.06 -7.43 -6.39
N GLU A 1130 30.69 -8.62 -6.84
CA GLU A 1130 30.90 -9.10 -8.20
C GLU A 1130 29.57 -9.24 -8.95
N HIS A 1131 29.62 -9.02 -10.27
CA HIS A 1131 28.53 -9.45 -11.16
C HIS A 1131 28.48 -10.98 -11.14
N PHE A 1132 27.29 -11.55 -11.12
CA PHE A 1132 27.16 -12.99 -11.22
C PHE A 1132 26.05 -13.39 -12.18
N GLN A 1133 26.28 -14.54 -12.79
CA GLN A 1133 25.29 -15.28 -13.53
C GLN A 1133 25.24 -16.68 -12.92
N SER A 1134 24.05 -17.16 -12.60
CA SER A 1134 23.86 -18.50 -12.05
C SER A 1134 22.54 -19.06 -12.53
N ASP A 1135 22.56 -20.35 -12.83
CA ASP A 1135 21.39 -21.08 -13.27
C ASP A 1135 20.86 -21.92 -12.12
N PHE A 1136 19.54 -21.94 -11.96
CA PHE A 1136 18.83 -22.76 -10.98
C PHE A 1136 17.89 -23.68 -11.72
N VAL A 1137 18.06 -24.99 -11.53
CA VAL A 1137 17.25 -26.02 -12.19
C VAL A 1137 16.46 -26.77 -11.14
N THR A 1138 15.15 -26.83 -11.31
CA THR A 1138 14.22 -27.45 -10.37
C THR A 1138 13.30 -28.42 -11.10
N GLY A 1139 13.16 -29.63 -10.56
CA GLY A 1139 12.12 -30.57 -10.95
C GLY A 1139 10.91 -30.41 -10.04
N VAL A 1140 9.70 -30.31 -10.62
CA VAL A 1140 8.44 -30.23 -9.86
C VAL A 1140 7.56 -31.41 -10.24
N PHE A 1141 7.14 -32.16 -9.22
CA PHE A 1141 6.34 -33.38 -9.35
C PHE A 1141 4.93 -33.17 -8.81
N ALA A 1142 3.95 -33.73 -9.52
CA ALA A 1142 2.57 -33.77 -9.06
C ALA A 1142 1.81 -34.99 -9.60
N ILE A 1143 0.98 -35.59 -8.75
CA ILE A 1143 -0.04 -36.58 -9.13
C ILE A 1143 -1.35 -36.21 -8.43
N ASP A 1144 -2.42 -36.12 -9.19
CA ASP A 1144 -3.79 -35.94 -8.69
C ASP A 1144 -4.31 -37.24 -8.06
N ALA A 1145 -4.97 -37.16 -6.90
CA ALA A 1145 -5.65 -38.30 -6.29
C ALA A 1145 -6.76 -38.89 -7.19
N ALA A 1146 -7.37 -38.06 -8.05
CA ALA A 1146 -8.41 -38.51 -8.99
C ALA A 1146 -7.83 -39.07 -10.31
N ALA A 1147 -6.51 -39.00 -10.52
CA ALA A 1147 -5.86 -39.68 -11.63
C ALA A 1147 -6.23 -41.17 -11.54
N ASN A 1148 -6.81 -41.76 -12.59
CA ASN A 1148 -7.28 -43.15 -12.57
C ASN A 1148 -6.11 -44.16 -12.67
N ILE A 1149 -4.99 -43.84 -12.01
CA ILE A 1149 -3.80 -44.66 -11.83
C ILE A 1149 -4.15 -45.66 -10.73
N ASN A 1150 -4.84 -46.73 -11.13
CA ASN A 1150 -5.39 -47.82 -10.32
C ASN A 1150 -4.93 -47.87 -8.84
N TRP A 1151 -5.54 -47.03 -8.00
CA TRP A 1151 -5.15 -46.82 -6.60
C TRP A 1151 -5.56 -47.98 -5.66
N GLY A 1152 -6.47 -48.86 -6.10
CA GLY A 1152 -7.30 -49.62 -5.16
C GLY A 1152 -7.79 -51.01 -5.56
N THR A 1153 -7.33 -51.64 -6.65
CA THR A 1153 -7.76 -53.02 -6.97
C THR A 1153 -6.63 -54.05 -6.85
N LYS A 1154 -6.54 -54.70 -5.67
CA LYS A 1154 -5.96 -56.05 -5.37
C LYS A 1154 -4.64 -56.54 -6.00
N SER A 1155 -3.97 -55.81 -6.89
CA SER A 1155 -2.69 -56.19 -7.52
C SER A 1155 -1.48 -55.42 -6.98
N MET A 1156 -1.64 -54.38 -6.15
CA MET A 1156 -0.55 -53.87 -5.29
C MET A 1156 -0.25 -54.80 -4.09
N ARG A 1157 -0.41 -56.12 -4.28
CA ARG A 1157 0.45 -57.10 -3.60
C ARG A 1157 1.76 -57.32 -4.36
N SER A 1158 1.98 -56.66 -5.50
CA SER A 1158 3.30 -56.51 -6.13
C SER A 1158 3.80 -55.06 -5.97
N GLU A 1159 4.77 -54.89 -5.06
CA GLU A 1159 5.84 -53.89 -4.93
C GLU A 1159 5.73 -52.40 -5.37
N SER A 1160 4.69 -51.90 -6.07
CA SER A 1160 4.75 -50.58 -6.76
C SER A 1160 3.60 -49.59 -6.46
N GLY A 1161 3.61 -48.95 -5.29
CA GLY A 1161 2.74 -47.79 -4.93
C GLY A 1161 3.26 -46.40 -5.37
N ILE A 1162 2.59 -45.30 -4.99
CA ILE A 1162 2.98 -43.88 -5.27
C ILE A 1162 4.46 -43.60 -5.00
N ALA A 1163 4.94 -44.16 -3.89
CA ALA A 1163 6.32 -44.07 -3.47
C ALA A 1163 7.30 -44.75 -4.44
N HIS A 1164 6.85 -45.75 -5.18
CA HIS A 1164 7.62 -46.42 -6.22
C HIS A 1164 7.82 -45.50 -7.43
N TYR A 1165 6.80 -44.72 -7.81
CA TYR A 1165 6.86 -43.72 -8.90
C TYR A 1165 7.66 -42.47 -8.52
N ALA A 1166 7.57 -42.04 -7.25
CA ALA A 1166 8.31 -40.89 -6.75
C ALA A 1166 9.78 -41.21 -6.40
N TYR A 1167 10.15 -42.49 -6.12
CA TYR A 1167 11.46 -42.82 -5.53
C TYR A 1167 12.15 -44.14 -5.96
N LYS A 1168 11.65 -45.01 -6.85
CA LYS A 1168 12.39 -46.22 -7.30
C LYS A 1168 12.90 -46.11 -8.75
N ASP A 1169 14.19 -46.45 -8.93
CA ASP A 1169 14.98 -46.69 -10.16
C ASP A 1169 14.97 -45.69 -11.33
N GLU A 1170 13.96 -44.82 -11.49
CA GLU A 1170 13.89 -43.87 -12.60
C GLU A 1170 13.99 -42.41 -12.18
N THR A 1171 13.57 -42.03 -10.97
CA THR A 1171 13.72 -40.64 -10.48
C THR A 1171 15.18 -40.22 -10.34
N PRO A 1172 16.11 -41.03 -9.78
CA PRO A 1172 17.54 -40.71 -9.83
C PRO A 1172 18.08 -40.69 -11.28
N LYS A 1173 17.60 -41.58 -12.15
CA LYS A 1173 18.00 -41.61 -13.57
C LYS A 1173 17.46 -40.41 -14.35
N TYR A 1174 16.28 -39.91 -14.03
CA TYR A 1174 15.68 -38.70 -14.58
C TYR A 1174 16.56 -37.49 -14.29
N PHE A 1175 17.01 -37.37 -13.04
CA PHE A 1175 17.89 -36.29 -12.62
C PHE A 1175 19.29 -36.44 -13.20
N GLU A 1176 19.83 -37.66 -13.28
CA GLU A 1176 21.09 -37.90 -14.01
C GLU A 1176 20.95 -37.61 -15.51
N ALA A 1177 19.80 -37.91 -16.11
CA ALA A 1177 19.51 -37.66 -17.51
C ALA A 1177 19.43 -36.18 -17.82
N ILE A 1178 18.62 -35.43 -17.07
CA ILE A 1178 18.54 -33.96 -17.16
C ILE A 1178 19.92 -33.34 -16.97
N LYS A 1179 20.71 -33.83 -16.00
CA LYS A 1179 22.08 -33.35 -15.78
C LYS A 1179 23.02 -33.63 -16.94
N LYS A 1180 22.79 -34.66 -17.75
CA LYS A 1180 23.61 -35.00 -18.93
C LYS A 1180 23.15 -34.30 -20.21
N GLU A 1181 21.87 -33.99 -20.35
CA GLU A 1181 21.30 -33.23 -21.47
C GLU A 1181 21.41 -31.71 -21.30
N LYS A 1182 22.02 -31.28 -20.20
CA LYS A 1182 22.32 -29.92 -19.77
C LYS A 1182 22.73 -28.96 -20.89
N ASP A 1183 23.74 -29.31 -21.71
CA ASP A 1183 24.25 -28.46 -22.80
C ASP A 1183 23.22 -28.19 -23.93
N GLN A 1184 22.07 -28.88 -23.93
CA GLN A 1184 20.97 -28.63 -24.87
C GLN A 1184 19.77 -27.92 -24.23
N ILE A 1185 19.69 -27.92 -22.90
CA ILE A 1185 18.67 -27.21 -22.12
C ILE A 1185 19.14 -25.75 -21.89
N GLU A 1186 20.45 -25.56 -21.70
CA GLU A 1186 21.18 -24.28 -21.79
C GLU A 1186 21.32 -23.82 -23.25
#